data_AF-A0A928IN74-F1
#
_entry.id   AF-A0A928IN74-F1
#
_cell.length_a   1.000
_cell.length_b   1.000
_cell.length_c   1.000
_cell.angle_alpha   90.00
_cell.angle_beta   90.00
_cell.angle_gamma   90.00
#
_symmetry.space_group_name_H-M   'P 1'
#
loop_
_entity.id
_entity.type
_entity.pdbx_description
1 polymer ?
#
loop_
_entity_poly.entity_id
_entity_poly.type
_entity_poly.pdbx_seq_one_letter_code
_entity_poly.pdbx_strand_id
1 'polypeptide(L)'
;MKKLLSLLLALILGISVFVSCAKDSGSGSGDDRQTDPSGSNGGQDPSDSQHDTDTDVPMISFFGEETVFYIVYPDECTDELRSKAEALKTTMENIFPEMTFFATNANKDWGDSFWEKNEILIGDTGRTESVEVISSLKEKEFAVKLADSGKLVIAGAEEGLTVEAINYFSFTYVMPAYETNKLMLEEGLYYTDVNHNIARLGWHLTSIPSYQGGVLAENAYSGGTDASMMASGGKLQAIRETNLDEFNDYLDDLKAAGYTEIFRHTIANNVYVQYVRNAKLIYAYFVPTENEAKVVHETIGTTPVNQFSYSYTPKAGDTSTFYQYALMHNPKGQGGHNDTTLLWENCGLFDIIKLADNSVVLLDGGWEPQATDKAVDECMKFLREITGTPEGKKVRIAAIYLTHRHDDHMAFAAKLVDQHKDEIEVERLMHNLLPSATNGAFDNFGKTLAKNFPKAKFIQLHTGQKIQLADVTFEVIFTQEDLYSRTDLPSKDGVYDDNNSSTMLKMTMNGRTFLLSGDWSGGHVNRDRYEYKGMEASLLKAMELDNSTSYLKCDVLQIPHHAINDWIDNFIKAVDANVAFIPQQDVEKKNFAHPCYTNIVNSLNKFGIDNKNIFFAGRYTYGITVALDGTMTLSYRDIAGYDDEYKTMVLDKFAPFHAPSSGVVPFK
;
A
#
# COMPACT_ATOMS: atom_id res chain seq x y z
N MET A 1 -33.67 17.58 -8.39
CA MET A 1 -33.49 17.30 -9.83
C MET A 1 -32.04 17.36 -10.30
N LYS A 2 -31.24 18.41 -10.02
CA LYS A 2 -29.83 18.46 -10.49
C LYS A 2 -28.87 17.43 -9.85
N LYS A 3 -29.11 17.00 -8.59
CA LYS A 3 -28.34 15.93 -7.92
C LYS A 3 -28.67 14.51 -8.42
N LEU A 4 -29.85 14.30 -9.02
CA LEU A 4 -30.26 13.00 -9.57
C LEU A 4 -29.69 12.78 -10.99
N LEU A 5 -29.50 13.88 -11.75
CA LEU A 5 -28.90 13.83 -13.09
C LEU A 5 -27.38 13.58 -13.05
N SER A 6 -26.72 13.91 -11.93
CA SER A 6 -25.27 13.66 -11.71
C SER A 6 -24.98 12.18 -11.44
N LEU A 7 -25.89 11.50 -10.71
CA LEU A 7 -25.82 10.04 -10.50
C LEU A 7 -26.06 9.28 -11.81
N LEU A 8 -26.96 9.77 -12.68
CA LEU A 8 -27.26 9.12 -13.96
C LEU A 8 -26.13 9.26 -15.00
N LEU A 9 -25.36 10.37 -14.98
CA LEU A 9 -24.22 10.54 -15.89
C LEU A 9 -22.99 9.71 -15.48
N ALA A 10 -22.80 9.46 -14.17
CA ALA A 10 -21.71 8.63 -13.66
C ALA A 10 -21.91 7.14 -14.01
N LEU A 11 -23.17 6.68 -14.09
CA LEU A 11 -23.49 5.29 -14.43
C LEU A 11 -23.33 4.97 -15.92
N ILE A 12 -23.50 5.96 -16.82
CA ILE A 12 -23.43 5.76 -18.28
C ILE A 12 -21.99 5.81 -18.81
N LEU A 13 -21.06 6.46 -18.10
CA LEU A 13 -19.65 6.57 -18.51
C LEU A 13 -18.78 5.37 -18.10
N GLY A 14 -19.28 4.47 -17.25
CA GLY A 14 -18.55 3.27 -16.80
C GLY A 14 -18.63 2.06 -17.75
N ILE A 15 -19.43 2.10 -18.82
CA ILE A 15 -19.76 0.91 -19.63
C ILE A 15 -19.21 0.96 -21.08
N SER A 16 -18.61 2.07 -21.52
CA SER A 16 -18.13 2.20 -22.90
C SER A 16 -16.70 1.71 -23.18
N VAL A 17 -16.05 0.95 -22.29
CA VAL A 17 -14.69 0.43 -22.53
C VAL A 17 -14.54 -1.07 -22.30
N PHE A 18 -15.47 -1.93 -22.76
CA PHE A 18 -15.18 -3.36 -22.96
C PHE A 18 -16.12 -4.02 -23.98
N VAL A 19 -16.21 -3.51 -25.22
CA VAL A 19 -16.69 -4.33 -26.35
C VAL A 19 -15.99 -3.91 -27.65
N SER A 20 -14.84 -4.52 -27.93
CA SER A 20 -14.27 -4.79 -29.27
C SER A 20 -12.96 -5.57 -29.00
N CYS A 21 -12.76 -6.83 -29.35
CA CYS A 21 -13.04 -7.52 -30.60
C CYS A 21 -13.14 -9.03 -30.31
N ALA A 22 -14.19 -9.69 -30.79
CA ALA A 22 -14.13 -11.09 -31.17
C ALA A 22 -15.23 -11.39 -32.18
N LYS A 23 -14.87 -11.45 -33.47
CA LYS A 23 -15.55 -12.28 -34.46
C LYS A 23 -14.63 -12.56 -35.64
N ASP A 24 -14.44 -13.86 -35.86
CA ASP A 24 -13.70 -14.51 -36.93
C ASP A 24 -14.16 -14.12 -38.34
N SER A 25 -13.22 -14.19 -39.28
CA SER A 25 -13.47 -14.81 -40.59
C SER A 25 -12.17 -15.35 -41.17
N GLY A 26 -12.27 -16.57 -41.72
CA GLY A 26 -11.13 -17.46 -41.94
C GLY A 26 -10.48 -17.39 -43.32
N SER A 27 -9.42 -18.19 -43.43
CA SER A 27 -8.95 -18.93 -44.62
C SER A 27 -7.89 -19.89 -44.08
N GLY A 28 -7.75 -21.16 -44.41
CA GLY A 28 -8.24 -22.00 -45.50
C GLY A 28 -7.16 -23.07 -45.73
N SER A 29 -7.57 -24.29 -46.11
CA SER A 29 -6.77 -25.48 -46.44
C SER A 29 -6.13 -26.24 -45.26
N GLY A 30 -6.24 -27.56 -45.13
CA GLY A 30 -6.85 -28.60 -45.96
C GLY A 30 -6.17 -29.94 -45.63
N ASP A 31 -6.96 -31.01 -45.55
CA ASP A 31 -6.59 -32.44 -45.63
C ASP A 31 -5.60 -33.01 -44.60
N ASP A 32 -5.69 -34.23 -44.09
CA ASP A 32 -6.50 -35.40 -44.44
C ASP A 32 -6.35 -36.44 -43.29
N ARG A 33 -7.35 -37.32 -43.12
CA ARG A 33 -7.24 -38.73 -42.64
C ARG A 33 -6.86 -39.00 -41.17
N GLN A 34 -7.36 -40.02 -40.47
CA GLN A 34 -8.45 -41.00 -40.61
C GLN A 34 -8.43 -41.85 -39.30
N THR A 35 -9.56 -42.48 -38.99
CA THR A 35 -9.74 -43.70 -38.15
C THR A 35 -9.58 -43.62 -36.62
N ASP A 36 -10.74 -43.60 -35.95
CA ASP A 36 -11.11 -44.40 -34.76
C ASP A 36 -11.31 -45.90 -35.16
N PRO A 37 -11.61 -46.89 -34.28
CA PRO A 37 -11.77 -46.86 -32.80
C PRO A 37 -11.20 -48.10 -32.04
N SER A 38 -11.42 -48.13 -30.72
CA SER A 38 -11.84 -49.29 -29.88
C SER A 38 -10.97 -49.65 -28.67
N GLY A 39 -11.62 -49.93 -27.52
CA GLY A 39 -11.10 -50.85 -26.51
C GLY A 39 -11.32 -50.50 -25.04
N SER A 40 -12.51 -50.82 -24.51
CA SER A 40 -12.86 -50.88 -23.08
C SER A 40 -12.02 -51.91 -22.30
N ASN A 41 -11.61 -51.61 -21.05
CA ASN A 41 -12.01 -52.38 -19.85
C ASN A 41 -11.42 -51.81 -18.55
N GLY A 42 -12.27 -51.79 -17.52
CA GLY A 42 -11.96 -51.31 -16.17
C GLY A 42 -11.28 -52.33 -15.25
N GLY A 43 -10.92 -51.82 -14.07
CA GLY A 43 -10.42 -52.55 -12.91
C GLY A 43 -10.42 -51.61 -11.70
N GLN A 44 -11.00 -52.10 -10.60
CA GLN A 44 -11.46 -51.36 -9.42
C GLN A 44 -10.35 -50.91 -8.45
N ASP A 45 -10.75 -49.93 -7.66
CA ASP A 45 -10.14 -49.16 -6.55
C ASP A 45 -9.64 -49.99 -5.34
N PRO A 46 -8.87 -49.39 -4.41
CA PRO A 46 -9.53 -48.94 -3.18
C PRO A 46 -9.03 -47.62 -2.58
N SER A 47 -9.96 -46.67 -2.47
CA SER A 47 -10.36 -45.89 -1.29
C SER A 47 -9.28 -45.21 -0.43
N ASP A 48 -9.15 -43.90 -0.65
CA ASP A 48 -8.82 -42.93 0.39
C ASP A 48 -9.94 -41.88 0.39
N SER A 49 -10.82 -41.94 1.40
CA SER A 49 -12.01 -41.09 1.47
C SER A 49 -11.66 -39.74 2.09
N GLN A 50 -11.31 -38.77 1.26
CA GLN A 50 -11.55 -37.36 1.56
C GLN A 50 -13.04 -37.07 1.33
N HIS A 51 -13.73 -36.61 2.37
CA HIS A 51 -15.05 -36.00 2.23
C HIS A 51 -14.84 -34.58 1.69
N ASP A 52 -14.81 -34.48 0.37
CA ASP A 52 -15.12 -33.26 -0.38
C ASP A 52 -16.46 -33.54 -1.07
N THR A 53 -17.53 -32.90 -0.61
CA THR A 53 -18.81 -32.90 -1.31
C THR A 53 -19.29 -31.47 -1.38
N ASP A 54 -18.80 -30.76 -2.39
CA ASP A 54 -19.52 -29.65 -3.01
C ASP A 54 -20.77 -30.27 -3.66
N THR A 55 -21.87 -30.28 -2.92
CA THR A 55 -23.17 -30.66 -3.46
C THR A 55 -23.76 -29.42 -4.10
N ASP A 56 -23.88 -29.40 -5.43
CA ASP A 56 -24.71 -28.42 -6.15
C ASP A 56 -26.14 -28.48 -5.59
N VAL A 57 -26.47 -27.58 -4.67
CA VAL A 57 -27.83 -27.42 -4.15
C VAL A 57 -28.67 -26.76 -5.25
N PRO A 58 -29.83 -27.34 -5.64
CA PRO A 58 -30.68 -26.73 -6.65
C PRO A 58 -31.11 -25.31 -6.26
N MET A 59 -31.07 -24.37 -7.21
CA MET A 59 -31.55 -23.01 -7.01
C MET A 59 -33.01 -22.89 -7.46
N ILE A 60 -33.85 -22.27 -6.64
CA ILE A 60 -35.25 -21.97 -6.93
C ILE A 60 -35.46 -20.46 -7.11
N SER A 61 -36.41 -20.09 -7.97
CA SER A 61 -36.85 -18.69 -8.10
C SER A 61 -37.82 -18.37 -6.95
N PHE A 62 -37.41 -17.56 -5.99
CA PHE A 62 -38.17 -17.29 -4.77
C PHE A 62 -39.57 -16.75 -5.05
N PHE A 63 -39.70 -15.84 -6.02
CA PHE A 63 -40.98 -15.21 -6.33
C PHE A 63 -41.99 -16.18 -6.97
N GLY A 64 -41.55 -17.30 -7.55
CA GLY A 64 -42.45 -18.20 -8.28
C GLY A 64 -43.29 -17.48 -9.34
N GLU A 65 -44.62 -17.62 -9.26
CA GLU A 65 -45.61 -16.89 -10.08
C GLU A 65 -46.18 -15.65 -9.38
N GLU A 66 -45.75 -15.37 -8.15
CA GLU A 66 -46.27 -14.31 -7.30
C GLU A 66 -45.65 -12.95 -7.66
N THR A 67 -46.43 -11.87 -7.54
CA THR A 67 -46.00 -10.51 -7.90
C THR A 67 -46.09 -9.51 -6.75
N VAL A 68 -46.58 -9.94 -5.58
CA VAL A 68 -46.78 -9.08 -4.41
C VAL A 68 -46.20 -9.73 -3.17
N PHE A 69 -45.31 -9.04 -2.47
CA PHE A 69 -44.65 -9.51 -1.25
C PHE A 69 -44.72 -8.48 -0.12
N TYR A 70 -44.78 -8.98 1.11
CA TYR A 70 -44.82 -8.16 2.33
C TYR A 70 -43.55 -8.41 3.15
N ILE A 71 -42.79 -7.36 3.41
CA ILE A 71 -41.68 -7.32 4.34
C ILE A 71 -42.26 -6.93 5.70
N VAL A 72 -42.45 -7.92 6.56
CA VAL A 72 -43.11 -7.77 7.87
C VAL A 72 -42.05 -7.70 8.95
N TYR A 73 -42.02 -6.62 9.73
CA TYR A 73 -41.11 -6.43 10.87
C TYR A 73 -41.90 -6.36 12.20
N PRO A 74 -41.26 -6.45 13.38
CA PRO A 74 -41.95 -6.45 14.67
C PRO A 74 -42.70 -5.14 14.91
N ASP A 75 -43.80 -5.18 15.68
CA ASP A 75 -44.53 -3.94 16.00
C ASP A 75 -43.74 -2.99 16.89
N GLU A 76 -43.06 -3.57 17.89
CA GLU A 76 -42.10 -2.87 18.72
C GLU A 76 -40.69 -3.27 18.25
N CYS A 77 -39.99 -2.33 17.61
CA CYS A 77 -38.60 -2.50 17.17
C CYS A 77 -37.86 -1.15 17.18
N THR A 78 -36.53 -1.20 17.15
CA THR A 78 -35.68 -0.02 16.98
C THR A 78 -35.92 0.70 15.64
N ASP A 79 -35.67 2.02 15.64
CA ASP A 79 -35.72 2.84 14.42
C ASP A 79 -34.76 2.33 13.34
N GLU A 80 -33.63 1.76 13.74
CA GLU A 80 -32.64 1.18 12.84
C GLU A 80 -33.20 -0.06 12.12
N LEU A 81 -33.78 -1.03 12.84
CA LEU A 81 -34.36 -2.22 12.24
C LEU A 81 -35.49 -1.86 11.27
N ARG A 82 -36.36 -0.93 11.66
CA ARG A 82 -37.43 -0.41 10.81
C ARG A 82 -36.88 0.22 9.53
N SER A 83 -35.92 1.13 9.66
CA SER A 83 -35.29 1.80 8.53
C SER A 83 -34.62 0.81 7.57
N LYS A 84 -34.01 -0.25 8.10
CA LYS A 84 -33.38 -1.32 7.32
C LYS A 84 -34.39 -2.19 6.56
N ALA A 85 -35.52 -2.52 7.17
CA ALA A 85 -36.61 -3.21 6.47
C ALA A 85 -37.20 -2.35 5.32
N GLU A 86 -37.35 -1.05 5.53
CA GLU A 86 -37.78 -0.11 4.48
C GLU A 86 -36.72 0.08 3.37
N ALA A 87 -35.45 0.06 3.73
CA ALA A 87 -34.36 0.09 2.76
C ALA A 87 -34.34 -1.19 1.91
N LEU A 88 -34.53 -2.37 2.52
CA LEU A 88 -34.67 -3.64 1.79
C LEU A 88 -35.82 -3.58 0.79
N LYS A 89 -37.00 -3.09 1.21
CA LYS A 89 -38.14 -2.85 0.30
C LYS A 89 -37.72 -2.01 -0.91
N THR A 90 -37.09 -0.86 -0.66
CA THR A 90 -36.69 0.07 -1.71
C THR A 90 -35.70 -0.57 -2.68
N THR A 91 -34.73 -1.33 -2.17
CA THR A 91 -33.77 -2.08 -2.99
C THR A 91 -34.46 -3.13 -3.84
N MET A 92 -35.38 -3.91 -3.26
CA MET A 92 -36.13 -4.92 -4.00
C MET A 92 -37.03 -4.32 -5.08
N GLU A 93 -37.70 -3.19 -4.83
CA GLU A 93 -38.49 -2.48 -5.86
C GLU A 93 -37.62 -1.96 -7.02
N ASN A 94 -36.40 -1.52 -6.73
CA ASN A 94 -35.48 -1.05 -7.76
C ASN A 94 -34.94 -2.19 -8.63
N ILE A 95 -34.66 -3.33 -8.02
CA ILE A 95 -34.10 -4.49 -8.72
C ILE A 95 -35.19 -5.26 -9.46
N PHE A 96 -36.38 -5.39 -8.88
CA PHE A 96 -37.52 -6.14 -9.43
C PHE A 96 -38.70 -5.20 -9.73
N PRO A 97 -38.63 -4.39 -10.80
CA PRO A 97 -39.63 -3.34 -11.08
C PRO A 97 -41.04 -3.89 -11.43
N GLU A 98 -41.16 -5.18 -11.73
CA GLU A 98 -42.45 -5.85 -12.00
C GLU A 98 -43.13 -6.35 -10.71
N MET A 99 -42.43 -6.32 -9.58
CA MET A 99 -42.90 -6.77 -8.29
C MET A 99 -43.41 -5.59 -7.46
N THR A 100 -44.38 -5.85 -6.59
CA THR A 100 -44.84 -4.89 -5.58
C THR A 100 -44.42 -5.36 -4.19
N PHE A 101 -43.70 -4.51 -3.46
CA PHE A 101 -43.29 -4.79 -2.09
C PHE A 101 -43.98 -3.84 -1.11
N PHE A 102 -44.38 -4.36 0.06
CA PHE A 102 -44.91 -3.55 1.16
C PHE A 102 -44.07 -3.80 2.42
N ALA A 103 -43.58 -2.74 3.07
CA ALA A 103 -42.97 -2.84 4.39
C ALA A 103 -43.99 -2.46 5.46
N THR A 104 -44.17 -3.29 6.49
CA THR A 104 -45.20 -3.08 7.51
C THR A 104 -44.86 -3.78 8.83
N ASN A 105 -45.40 -3.25 9.94
CA ASN A 105 -45.32 -3.92 11.23
C ASN A 105 -46.29 -5.11 11.34
N ALA A 106 -45.97 -6.03 12.25
CA ALA A 106 -46.70 -7.27 12.49
C ALA A 106 -48.12 -7.09 13.06
N ASN A 107 -48.40 -5.99 13.75
CA ASN A 107 -49.72 -5.69 14.35
C ASN A 107 -50.72 -5.01 13.39
N LYS A 108 -50.41 -4.90 12.09
CA LYS A 108 -51.32 -4.27 11.14
C LYS A 108 -52.48 -5.20 10.78
N ASP A 109 -53.68 -4.78 11.14
CA ASP A 109 -54.91 -5.56 11.02
C ASP A 109 -55.46 -5.53 9.57
N TRP A 110 -55.08 -6.52 8.77
CA TRP A 110 -55.61 -6.73 7.40
C TRP A 110 -56.58 -7.92 7.30
N GLY A 111 -56.89 -8.58 8.42
CA GLY A 111 -57.65 -9.82 8.50
C GLY A 111 -56.81 -11.06 8.20
N ASP A 112 -57.06 -12.16 8.93
CA ASP A 112 -56.22 -13.38 8.93
C ASP A 112 -56.04 -14.02 7.53
N SER A 113 -57.00 -13.81 6.60
CA SER A 113 -56.96 -14.35 5.23
C SER A 113 -56.02 -13.59 4.27
N PHE A 114 -55.41 -12.48 4.71
CA PHE A 114 -54.56 -11.63 3.87
C PHE A 114 -53.11 -12.12 3.78
N TRP A 115 -52.65 -12.87 4.78
CA TRP A 115 -51.22 -13.08 5.05
C TRP A 115 -50.64 -14.40 4.57
N GLU A 116 -51.39 -15.19 3.80
CA GLU A 116 -51.13 -16.64 3.85
C GLU A 116 -49.93 -17.16 3.05
N LYS A 117 -49.26 -16.39 2.17
CA LYS A 117 -48.16 -16.99 1.35
C LYS A 117 -46.93 -16.13 1.02
N ASN A 118 -47.03 -14.80 0.89
CA ASN A 118 -45.95 -14.01 0.28
C ASN A 118 -45.28 -13.05 1.27
N GLU A 119 -44.68 -13.60 2.33
CA GLU A 119 -44.05 -12.82 3.39
C GLU A 119 -42.55 -13.03 3.47
N ILE A 120 -41.85 -11.92 3.70
CA ILE A 120 -40.47 -11.88 4.19
C ILE A 120 -40.56 -11.37 5.64
N LEU A 121 -40.35 -12.28 6.59
CA LEU A 121 -40.45 -12.04 8.02
C LEU A 121 -39.11 -11.56 8.56
N ILE A 122 -39.08 -10.36 9.14
CA ILE A 122 -37.90 -9.70 9.68
C ILE A 122 -37.98 -9.70 11.21
N GLY A 123 -37.03 -10.35 11.88
CA GLY A 123 -36.98 -10.39 13.35
C GLY A 123 -38.20 -11.08 13.98
N ASP A 124 -38.47 -10.82 15.27
CA ASP A 124 -39.58 -11.42 16.02
C ASP A 124 -40.93 -10.80 15.62
N THR A 125 -41.52 -11.35 14.56
CA THR A 125 -42.82 -10.90 14.05
C THR A 125 -44.00 -11.55 14.78
N GLY A 126 -43.76 -12.43 15.75
CA GLY A 126 -44.79 -13.27 16.37
C GLY A 126 -45.38 -14.34 15.45
N ARG A 127 -44.95 -14.44 14.17
CA ARG A 127 -45.33 -15.55 13.28
C ARG A 127 -44.61 -16.82 13.66
N THR A 128 -45.28 -17.96 13.54
CA THR A 128 -44.74 -19.28 13.92
C THR A 128 -43.36 -19.53 13.29
N GLU A 129 -43.18 -19.21 12.01
CA GLU A 129 -41.91 -19.43 11.31
C GLU A 129 -40.76 -18.58 11.86
N SER A 130 -41.05 -17.33 12.24
CA SER A 130 -40.06 -16.43 12.87
C SER A 130 -39.71 -16.91 14.29
N VAL A 131 -40.72 -17.27 15.09
CA VAL A 131 -40.54 -17.81 16.44
C VAL A 131 -39.69 -19.09 16.43
N GLU A 132 -39.95 -20.01 15.51
CA GLU A 132 -39.19 -21.24 15.36
C GLU A 132 -37.72 -20.96 15.02
N VAL A 133 -37.45 -20.08 14.05
CA VAL A 133 -36.08 -19.71 13.66
C VAL A 133 -35.37 -19.06 14.84
N ILE A 134 -35.95 -18.04 15.47
CA ILE A 134 -35.32 -17.34 16.59
C ILE A 134 -35.04 -18.29 17.76
N SER A 135 -35.97 -19.20 18.07
CA SER A 135 -35.78 -20.18 19.15
C SER A 135 -34.63 -21.17 18.92
N SER A 136 -34.20 -21.34 17.67
CA SER A 136 -33.07 -22.19 17.28
C SER A 136 -31.72 -21.50 17.34
N LEU A 137 -31.69 -20.16 17.39
CA LEU A 137 -30.46 -19.37 17.40
C LEU A 137 -29.80 -19.39 18.77
N LYS A 138 -28.47 -19.49 18.79
CA LYS A 138 -27.67 -19.23 19.99
C LYS A 138 -27.37 -17.74 20.11
N GLU A 139 -26.79 -17.37 21.25
CA GLU A 139 -26.24 -16.03 21.47
C GLU A 139 -25.31 -15.64 20.31
N LYS A 140 -25.48 -14.43 19.77
CA LYS A 140 -24.72 -13.88 18.63
C LYS A 140 -24.95 -14.53 17.25
N GLU A 141 -25.91 -15.43 17.10
CA GLU A 141 -26.26 -15.99 15.80
C GLU A 141 -27.40 -15.20 15.11
N PHE A 142 -27.40 -15.22 13.77
CA PHE A 142 -28.58 -14.87 12.97
C PHE A 142 -28.82 -15.93 11.90
N ALA A 143 -30.03 -15.94 11.34
CA ALA A 143 -30.41 -16.83 10.25
C ALA A 143 -31.13 -16.13 9.09
N VAL A 144 -30.93 -16.70 7.90
CA VAL A 144 -31.80 -16.52 6.73
C VAL A 144 -32.35 -17.89 6.35
N LYS A 145 -33.66 -18.09 6.49
CA LYS A 145 -34.31 -19.38 6.28
C LYS A 145 -35.49 -19.26 5.33
N LEU A 146 -35.54 -20.12 4.32
CA LEU A 146 -36.80 -20.39 3.61
C LEU A 146 -37.57 -21.45 4.40
N ALA A 147 -38.69 -21.07 5.02
CA ALA A 147 -39.52 -21.99 5.77
C ALA A 147 -40.32 -22.91 4.83
N ASP A 148 -40.75 -24.08 5.33
CA ASP A 148 -41.58 -25.05 4.58
C ASP A 148 -42.92 -24.45 4.10
N SER A 149 -43.37 -23.36 4.73
CA SER A 149 -44.55 -22.59 4.31
C SER A 149 -44.32 -21.73 3.06
N GLY A 150 -43.07 -21.60 2.59
CA GLY A 150 -42.66 -20.73 1.48
C GLY A 150 -42.27 -19.30 1.91
N LYS A 151 -42.40 -18.95 3.19
CA LYS A 151 -42.00 -17.64 3.71
C LYS A 151 -40.50 -17.59 3.97
N LEU A 152 -39.91 -16.44 3.68
CA LEU A 152 -38.51 -16.17 4.00
C LEU A 152 -38.42 -15.53 5.39
N VAL A 153 -37.61 -16.09 6.28
CA VAL A 153 -37.35 -15.57 7.61
C VAL A 153 -35.93 -15.02 7.66
N ILE A 154 -35.78 -13.78 8.10
CA ILE A 154 -34.51 -13.08 8.30
C ILE A 154 -34.51 -12.58 9.75
N ALA A 155 -33.80 -13.26 10.64
CA ALA A 155 -33.88 -13.00 12.08
C ALA A 155 -32.55 -13.23 12.79
N GLY A 156 -32.24 -12.39 13.78
CA GLY A 156 -31.12 -12.56 14.70
C GLY A 156 -31.57 -12.94 16.10
N ALA A 157 -30.63 -13.41 16.93
CA ALA A 157 -30.88 -13.64 18.36
C ALA A 157 -31.22 -12.34 19.12
N GLU A 158 -30.86 -11.19 18.56
CA GLU A 158 -31.26 -9.85 18.99
C GLU A 158 -31.48 -8.92 17.77
N GLU A 159 -32.02 -7.71 18.00
CA GLU A 159 -32.37 -6.79 16.92
C GLU A 159 -31.16 -6.34 16.08
N GLY A 160 -30.01 -6.07 16.71
CA GLY A 160 -28.78 -5.70 15.99
C GLY A 160 -28.34 -6.80 15.02
N LEU A 161 -28.40 -8.07 15.44
CA LEU A 161 -28.11 -9.21 14.57
C LEU A 161 -29.17 -9.43 13.49
N THR A 162 -30.42 -9.01 13.74
CA THR A 162 -31.47 -9.01 12.71
C THR A 162 -31.16 -7.98 11.63
N VAL A 163 -30.64 -6.79 11.99
CA VAL A 163 -30.13 -5.81 11.02
C VAL A 163 -29.00 -6.40 10.18
N GLU A 164 -28.07 -7.13 10.81
CA GLU A 164 -27.01 -7.82 10.08
C GLU A 164 -27.53 -8.92 9.16
N ALA A 165 -28.54 -9.67 9.58
CA ALA A 165 -29.20 -10.68 8.74
C ALA A 165 -29.82 -10.07 7.47
N ILE A 166 -30.43 -8.88 7.58
CA ILE A 166 -30.96 -8.13 6.44
C ILE A 166 -29.83 -7.71 5.49
N ASN A 167 -28.71 -7.22 6.03
CA ASN A 167 -27.56 -6.83 5.23
C ASN A 167 -27.01 -8.04 4.48
N TYR A 168 -26.77 -9.15 5.18
CA TYR A 168 -26.30 -10.41 4.58
C TYR A 168 -27.23 -10.86 3.46
N PHE A 169 -28.54 -10.94 3.71
CA PHE A 169 -29.52 -11.35 2.70
C PHE A 169 -29.48 -10.44 1.46
N SER A 170 -29.39 -9.12 1.70
CA SER A 170 -29.35 -8.12 0.63
C SER A 170 -28.13 -8.32 -0.27
N PHE A 171 -26.93 -8.51 0.30
CA PHE A 171 -25.71 -8.66 -0.48
C PHE A 171 -25.58 -10.03 -1.14
N THR A 172 -25.99 -11.09 -0.46
CA THR A 172 -25.79 -12.46 -0.94
C THR A 172 -26.81 -12.82 -2.01
N TYR A 173 -28.07 -12.38 -1.89
CA TYR A 173 -29.14 -12.83 -2.77
C TYR A 173 -29.77 -11.70 -3.59
N VAL A 174 -30.00 -10.53 -2.98
CA VAL A 174 -30.77 -9.45 -3.64
C VAL A 174 -29.91 -8.66 -4.64
N MET A 175 -28.70 -8.24 -4.27
CA MET A 175 -27.83 -7.44 -5.14
C MET A 175 -27.35 -8.20 -6.39
N PRO A 176 -26.94 -9.48 -6.31
CA PRO A 176 -26.59 -10.27 -7.50
C PRO A 176 -27.76 -10.44 -8.47
N ALA A 177 -29.00 -10.37 -7.98
CA ALA A 177 -30.19 -10.44 -8.81
C ALA A 177 -30.38 -9.22 -9.73
N TYR A 178 -29.58 -8.15 -9.58
CA TYR A 178 -29.57 -7.01 -10.50
C TYR A 178 -29.28 -7.43 -11.95
N GLU A 179 -28.43 -8.43 -12.15
CA GLU A 179 -28.06 -8.90 -13.50
C GLU A 179 -29.13 -9.80 -14.13
N THR A 180 -29.88 -10.54 -13.30
CA THR A 180 -30.81 -11.58 -13.77
C THR A 180 -32.27 -11.18 -13.66
N ASN A 181 -32.58 -10.12 -12.90
CA ASN A 181 -33.92 -9.73 -12.47
C ASN A 181 -34.71 -10.89 -11.82
N LYS A 182 -33.99 -11.86 -11.21
CA LYS A 182 -34.57 -13.02 -10.54
C LYS A 182 -33.90 -13.26 -9.21
N LEU A 183 -34.68 -13.31 -8.14
CA LEU A 183 -34.18 -13.69 -6.83
C LEU A 183 -34.08 -15.21 -6.74
N MET A 184 -32.86 -15.72 -6.87
CA MET A 184 -32.57 -17.15 -6.79
C MET A 184 -32.13 -17.51 -5.37
N LEU A 185 -32.78 -18.49 -4.75
CA LEU A 185 -32.42 -19.02 -3.43
C LEU A 185 -32.12 -20.52 -3.53
N GLU A 186 -31.31 -21.04 -2.64
CA GLU A 186 -31.07 -22.48 -2.52
C GLU A 186 -32.36 -23.21 -2.09
N GLU A 187 -32.65 -24.37 -2.67
CA GLU A 187 -33.73 -25.24 -2.23
C GLU A 187 -33.46 -25.71 -0.78
N GLY A 188 -34.38 -25.40 0.13
CA GLY A 188 -34.19 -25.67 1.56
C GLY A 188 -33.22 -24.70 2.26
N LEU A 189 -33.02 -23.49 1.71
CA LEU A 189 -32.17 -22.44 2.27
C LEU A 189 -32.33 -22.33 3.80
N TYR A 190 -31.23 -22.61 4.51
CA TYR A 190 -31.09 -22.36 5.93
C TYR A 190 -29.65 -21.95 6.22
N TYR A 191 -29.42 -20.64 6.18
CA TYR A 191 -28.15 -20.05 6.58
C TYR A 191 -28.21 -19.65 8.04
N THR A 192 -27.17 -19.99 8.80
CA THR A 192 -26.94 -19.50 10.17
C THR A 192 -25.49 -19.07 10.30
N ASP A 193 -25.20 -17.86 10.78
CA ASP A 193 -23.82 -17.47 11.07
C ASP A 193 -23.37 -18.02 12.43
N VAL A 194 -22.61 -19.11 12.40
CA VAL A 194 -22.02 -19.75 13.59
C VAL A 194 -20.61 -19.23 13.92
N ASN A 195 -20.03 -18.31 13.13
CA ASN A 195 -18.60 -17.98 13.20
C ASN A 195 -18.26 -16.48 13.17
N HIS A 196 -19.19 -15.57 13.47
CA HIS A 196 -18.94 -14.11 13.46
C HIS A 196 -18.36 -13.61 12.12
N ASN A 197 -18.61 -14.32 11.03
CA ASN A 197 -18.03 -14.01 9.73
C ASN A 197 -18.97 -13.11 8.91
N ILE A 198 -19.65 -12.19 9.59
CA ILE A 198 -20.49 -11.21 8.93
C ILE A 198 -19.55 -10.24 8.23
N ALA A 199 -19.67 -10.14 6.92
CA ALA A 199 -19.11 -9.02 6.19
C ALA A 199 -19.83 -7.75 6.69
N ARG A 200 -19.21 -7.02 7.62
CA ARG A 200 -19.70 -5.74 8.11
C ARG A 200 -20.03 -4.85 6.91
N LEU A 201 -21.23 -4.24 6.90
CA LEU A 201 -21.65 -3.35 5.83
C LEU A 201 -20.59 -2.24 5.60
N GLY A 202 -20.11 -2.12 4.37
CA GLY A 202 -19.05 -1.16 4.00
C GLY A 202 -17.62 -1.71 4.13
N TRP A 203 -17.45 -2.95 4.62
CA TRP A 203 -16.16 -3.63 4.61
C TRP A 203 -15.82 -4.13 3.21
N HIS A 204 -14.78 -3.56 2.61
CA HIS A 204 -14.41 -3.87 1.23
C HIS A 204 -13.40 -5.01 1.07
N LEU A 205 -12.79 -5.50 2.16
CA LEU A 205 -11.83 -6.62 2.14
C LEU A 205 -12.56 -7.96 2.34
N THR A 206 -13.52 -8.27 1.48
CA THR A 206 -14.53 -9.35 1.65
C THR A 206 -13.99 -10.78 1.74
N SER A 207 -12.70 -11.00 1.55
CA SER A 207 -12.07 -12.34 1.60
C SER A 207 -11.30 -12.61 2.89
N ILE A 208 -11.35 -11.69 3.85
CA ILE A 208 -10.75 -11.78 5.18
C ILE A 208 -11.80 -11.37 6.23
N PRO A 209 -11.67 -11.78 7.51
CA PRO A 209 -12.55 -11.34 8.58
C PRO A 209 -12.73 -9.82 8.58
N SER A 210 -13.93 -9.34 8.90
CA SER A 210 -14.21 -7.91 8.90
C SER A 210 -13.94 -7.28 10.27
N TYR A 211 -13.45 -6.04 10.26
CA TYR A 211 -13.19 -5.28 11.48
C TYR A 211 -14.51 -4.73 12.05
N GLN A 212 -14.90 -5.13 13.27
CA GLN A 212 -16.23 -4.79 13.82
C GLN A 212 -16.31 -3.39 14.46
N GLY A 213 -15.26 -2.93 15.13
CA GLY A 213 -15.24 -1.65 15.86
C GLY A 213 -15.08 -0.38 15.01
N GLY A 214 -15.24 0.80 15.62
CA GLY A 214 -15.03 2.10 14.98
C GLY A 214 -15.95 2.42 13.80
N VAL A 215 -15.48 3.27 12.87
CA VAL A 215 -16.19 3.77 11.69
C VAL A 215 -15.36 3.50 10.44
N LEU A 216 -15.90 2.70 9.51
CA LEU A 216 -15.22 2.41 8.24
C LEU A 216 -15.14 3.65 7.36
N ALA A 217 -14.00 3.85 6.71
CA ALA A 217 -13.92 4.74 5.56
C ALA A 217 -14.86 4.26 4.43
N GLU A 218 -15.48 5.21 3.71
CA GLU A 218 -16.46 4.93 2.65
C GLU A 218 -15.89 4.01 1.55
N ASN A 219 -14.60 4.17 1.23
CA ASN A 219 -13.91 3.45 0.18
C ASN A 219 -12.81 2.54 0.72
N ALA A 220 -12.46 1.51 -0.06
CA ALA A 220 -11.15 0.89 0.02
C ALA A 220 -10.12 1.71 -0.76
N TYR A 221 -8.90 1.73 -0.27
CA TYR A 221 -7.77 2.43 -0.89
C TYR A 221 -6.77 1.44 -1.48
N SER A 222 -5.84 1.94 -2.29
CA SER A 222 -4.72 1.13 -2.76
C SER A 222 -3.75 0.86 -1.60
N GLY A 223 -3.34 -0.40 -1.42
CA GLY A 223 -2.21 -0.74 -0.54
C GLY A 223 -0.84 -0.59 -1.22
N GLY A 224 -0.79 -0.22 -2.51
CA GLY A 224 0.43 -0.18 -3.32
C GLY A 224 0.34 -1.00 -4.61
N THR A 225 1.50 -1.25 -5.23
CA THR A 225 1.70 -2.07 -6.43
C THR A 225 2.44 -3.38 -6.15
N ASP A 226 2.33 -4.33 -7.08
CA ASP A 226 3.06 -5.60 -7.04
C ASP A 226 4.54 -5.47 -7.44
N ALA A 227 5.28 -6.58 -7.46
CA ALA A 227 6.70 -6.64 -7.82
C ALA A 227 6.99 -6.16 -9.27
N SER A 228 6.00 -6.27 -10.16
CA SER A 228 6.12 -5.75 -11.53
C SER A 228 5.96 -4.23 -11.59
N MET A 229 5.55 -3.64 -10.46
CA MET A 229 5.17 -2.25 -10.26
C MET A 229 3.90 -1.86 -11.03
N MET A 230 3.23 -2.79 -11.72
CA MET A 230 2.18 -2.48 -12.70
C MET A 230 0.79 -2.88 -12.26
N ALA A 231 0.67 -3.95 -11.47
CA ALA A 231 -0.61 -4.39 -10.93
C ALA A 231 -0.80 -3.84 -9.51
N SER A 232 -2.06 -3.76 -9.08
CA SER A 232 -2.36 -3.43 -7.67
C SER A 232 -1.82 -4.52 -6.74
N GLY A 233 -1.01 -4.12 -5.76
CA GLY A 233 -0.33 -5.01 -4.81
C GLY A 233 -1.19 -5.40 -3.59
N GLY A 234 -2.22 -4.59 -3.29
CA GLY A 234 -3.19 -4.90 -2.25
C GLY A 234 -4.29 -3.86 -2.13
N LYS A 235 -5.27 -4.14 -1.28
CA LYS A 235 -6.35 -3.21 -0.90
C LYS A 235 -6.26 -2.88 0.58
N LEU A 236 -6.45 -1.61 0.91
CA LEU A 236 -6.46 -1.10 2.27
C LEU A 236 -7.88 -0.69 2.66
N GLN A 237 -8.29 -1.03 3.88
CA GLN A 237 -9.46 -0.45 4.54
C GLN A 237 -9.00 0.33 5.78
N ALA A 238 -9.41 1.58 5.87
CA ALA A 238 -9.19 2.41 7.05
C ALA A 238 -10.43 2.40 7.96
N ILE A 239 -10.18 2.45 9.27
CA ILE A 239 -11.17 2.39 10.35
C ILE A 239 -10.84 3.50 11.35
N ARG A 240 -11.72 4.48 11.49
CA ARG A 240 -11.57 5.63 12.41
C ARG A 240 -12.39 5.44 13.67
N GLU A 241 -12.22 6.32 14.64
CA GLU A 241 -13.00 6.30 15.90
C GLU A 241 -12.94 4.94 16.60
N THR A 242 -11.81 4.25 16.47
CA THR A 242 -11.57 2.93 17.05
C THR A 242 -10.55 3.00 18.18
N ASN A 243 -10.34 1.88 18.86
CA ASN A 243 -9.48 1.77 20.02
C ASN A 243 -8.67 0.46 20.01
N LEU A 244 -7.76 0.34 20.99
CA LEU A 244 -6.85 -0.80 21.07
C LEU A 244 -7.57 -2.13 21.34
N ASP A 245 -8.65 -2.13 22.11
CA ASP A 245 -9.41 -3.34 22.43
C ASP A 245 -10.12 -3.86 21.17
N GLU A 246 -10.80 -2.99 20.44
CA GLU A 246 -11.41 -3.32 19.13
C GLU A 246 -10.38 -3.79 18.11
N PHE A 247 -9.17 -3.23 18.13
CA PHE A 247 -8.08 -3.70 17.26
C PHE A 247 -7.61 -5.09 17.66
N ASN A 248 -7.47 -5.37 18.96
CA ASN A 248 -7.09 -6.69 19.43
C ASN A 248 -8.17 -7.75 19.14
N ASP A 249 -9.45 -7.40 19.27
CA ASP A 249 -10.57 -8.27 18.90
C ASP A 249 -10.46 -8.68 17.42
N TYR A 250 -10.19 -7.73 16.52
CA TYR A 250 -9.94 -8.03 15.12
C TYR A 250 -8.74 -8.97 14.90
N LEU A 251 -7.65 -8.81 15.65
CA LEU A 251 -6.51 -9.73 15.56
C LEU A 251 -6.87 -11.14 16.03
N ASP A 252 -7.75 -11.26 17.02
CA ASP A 252 -8.24 -12.55 17.49
C ASP A 252 -9.19 -13.19 16.47
N ASP A 253 -10.01 -12.42 15.76
CA ASP A 253 -10.82 -12.89 14.62
C ASP A 253 -9.93 -13.44 13.49
N LEU A 254 -8.81 -12.77 13.18
CA LEU A 254 -7.83 -13.28 12.22
C LEU A 254 -7.26 -14.65 12.65
N LYS A 255 -6.89 -14.80 13.92
CA LYS A 255 -6.38 -16.08 14.46
C LYS A 255 -7.44 -17.17 14.44
N ALA A 256 -8.68 -16.84 14.81
CA ALA A 256 -9.81 -17.76 14.74
C ALA A 256 -10.08 -18.22 13.29
N ALA A 257 -9.87 -17.33 12.32
CA ALA A 257 -9.90 -17.65 10.90
C ALA A 257 -8.63 -18.39 10.39
N GLY A 258 -7.72 -18.81 11.27
CA GLY A 258 -6.55 -19.62 10.91
C GLY A 258 -5.36 -18.83 10.36
N TYR A 259 -5.34 -17.50 10.50
CA TYR A 259 -4.13 -16.73 10.22
C TYR A 259 -3.12 -16.82 11.37
N THR A 260 -1.83 -16.87 11.04
CA THR A 260 -0.74 -16.89 12.02
C THR A 260 -0.01 -15.55 12.02
N GLU A 261 0.18 -14.95 13.20
CA GLU A 261 1.03 -13.77 13.36
C GLU A 261 2.49 -14.15 13.09
N ILE A 262 3.13 -13.44 12.15
CA ILE A 262 4.53 -13.65 11.78
C ILE A 262 5.42 -12.43 12.08
N PHE A 263 4.79 -11.31 12.42
CA PHE A 263 5.46 -10.05 12.75
C PHE A 263 4.60 -9.24 13.70
N ARG A 264 5.26 -8.62 14.67
CA ARG A 264 4.70 -7.61 15.55
C ARG A 264 5.77 -6.59 15.88
N HIS A 265 5.40 -5.32 15.85
CA HIS A 265 6.28 -4.22 16.23
C HIS A 265 5.49 -3.10 16.88
N THR A 266 6.18 -2.33 17.73
CA THR A 266 5.61 -1.18 18.42
C THR A 266 6.57 -0.02 18.28
N ILE A 267 6.08 1.09 17.74
CA ILE A 267 6.78 2.37 17.66
C ILE A 267 5.93 3.37 18.42
N ALA A 268 6.52 4.05 19.41
CA ALA A 268 5.75 4.83 20.37
C ALA A 268 4.63 3.96 21.00
N ASN A 269 3.37 4.36 20.84
CA ASN A 269 2.20 3.57 21.27
C ASN A 269 1.49 2.87 20.10
N ASN A 270 2.03 2.96 18.89
CA ASN A 270 1.41 2.39 17.70
C ASN A 270 1.74 0.91 17.61
N VAL A 271 0.76 0.10 17.18
CA VAL A 271 0.89 -1.35 17.06
C VAL A 271 0.84 -1.74 15.60
N TYR A 272 1.81 -2.53 15.15
CA TYR A 272 1.92 -2.99 13.76
C TYR A 272 2.08 -4.51 13.74
N VAL A 273 1.33 -5.20 12.88
CA VAL A 273 1.33 -6.66 12.80
C VAL A 273 1.22 -7.16 11.36
N GLN A 274 1.82 -8.33 11.09
CA GLN A 274 1.61 -9.07 9.85
C GLN A 274 1.15 -10.50 10.16
N TYR A 275 0.13 -10.94 9.45
CA TYR A 275 -0.50 -12.25 9.55
C TYR A 275 -0.44 -12.98 8.21
N VAL A 276 -0.30 -14.31 8.24
CA VAL A 276 -0.24 -15.14 7.03
C VAL A 276 -1.19 -16.35 7.11
N ARG A 277 -1.85 -16.67 5.99
CA ARG A 277 -2.58 -17.92 5.77
C ARG A 277 -2.56 -18.30 4.30
N ASN A 278 -2.09 -19.50 3.94
CA ASN A 278 -2.06 -20.00 2.55
C ASN A 278 -1.46 -18.99 1.55
N ALA A 279 -0.31 -18.40 1.90
CA ALA A 279 0.37 -17.35 1.13
C ALA A 279 -0.38 -16.00 0.99
N LYS A 280 -1.56 -15.84 1.58
CA LYS A 280 -2.22 -14.53 1.73
C LYS A 280 -1.64 -13.80 2.93
N LEU A 281 -1.30 -12.54 2.74
CA LEU A 281 -0.75 -11.67 3.78
C LEU A 281 -1.77 -10.60 4.17
N ILE A 282 -1.89 -10.38 5.47
CA ILE A 282 -2.64 -9.27 6.04
C ILE A 282 -1.65 -8.45 6.86
N TYR A 283 -1.52 -7.18 6.53
CA TYR A 283 -0.84 -6.20 7.37
C TYR A 283 -1.89 -5.35 8.07
N ALA A 284 -1.76 -5.14 9.38
CA ALA A 284 -2.69 -4.30 10.11
C ALA A 284 -1.93 -3.45 11.13
N TYR A 285 -2.41 -2.23 11.36
CA TYR A 285 -1.83 -1.37 12.36
C TYR A 285 -2.85 -0.44 13.00
N PHE A 286 -2.54 -0.01 14.22
CA PHE A 286 -3.34 0.91 15.03
C PHE A 286 -2.48 2.06 15.55
N VAL A 287 -2.97 3.29 15.37
CA VAL A 287 -2.35 4.54 15.81
C VAL A 287 -3.27 5.18 16.86
N PRO A 288 -2.96 5.02 18.16
CA PRO A 288 -3.85 5.48 19.23
C PRO A 288 -4.08 7.00 19.22
N THR A 289 -3.07 7.78 18.84
CA THR A 289 -3.16 9.25 18.80
C THR A 289 -4.16 9.75 17.76
N GLU A 290 -4.47 8.92 16.75
CA GLU A 290 -5.46 9.21 15.71
C GLU A 290 -6.78 8.44 15.88
N ASN A 291 -6.90 7.56 16.89
CA ASN A 291 -8.02 6.63 17.02
C ASN A 291 -8.31 5.87 15.71
N GLU A 292 -7.24 5.45 15.02
CA GLU A 292 -7.34 4.88 13.68
C GLU A 292 -6.62 3.54 13.59
N ALA A 293 -7.29 2.57 12.97
CA ALA A 293 -6.68 1.34 12.49
C ALA A 293 -6.72 1.28 10.96
N LYS A 294 -5.72 0.65 10.37
CA LYS A 294 -5.70 0.33 8.94
C LYS A 294 -5.41 -1.16 8.74
N VAL A 295 -6.11 -1.76 7.79
CA VAL A 295 -5.96 -3.17 7.41
C VAL A 295 -5.66 -3.23 5.93
N VAL A 296 -4.59 -3.92 5.56
CA VAL A 296 -4.16 -4.15 4.18
C VAL A 296 -4.24 -5.64 3.89
N HIS A 297 -5.03 -6.00 2.87
CA HIS A 297 -5.00 -7.32 2.28
C HIS A 297 -4.07 -7.30 1.07
N GLU A 298 -2.91 -7.93 1.21
CA GLU A 298 -1.90 -8.02 0.16
C GLU A 298 -2.26 -9.18 -0.78
N THR A 299 -2.42 -8.89 -2.08
CA THR A 299 -3.02 -9.86 -3.02
C THR A 299 -2.02 -10.51 -3.98
N ILE A 300 -0.79 -9.98 -4.14
CA ILE A 300 0.16 -10.47 -5.16
C ILE A 300 1.64 -10.37 -4.71
N GLY A 301 2.36 -11.50 -4.73
CA GLY A 301 3.83 -11.56 -4.90
C GLY A 301 4.73 -11.04 -3.76
N THR A 302 4.14 -10.42 -2.74
CA THR A 302 4.83 -9.93 -1.55
C THR A 302 5.40 -11.08 -0.71
N THR A 303 6.64 -10.92 -0.24
CA THR A 303 7.34 -11.88 0.60
C THR A 303 7.07 -11.54 2.06
N PRO A 304 6.66 -12.50 2.90
CA PRO A 304 6.52 -12.30 4.34
C PRO A 304 7.78 -11.68 4.96
N VAL A 305 7.64 -10.72 5.88
CA VAL A 305 8.80 -9.96 6.40
C VAL A 305 9.86 -10.86 7.08
N ASN A 306 9.42 -11.94 7.73
CA ASN A 306 10.27 -12.95 8.35
C ASN A 306 11.03 -13.83 7.34
N GLN A 307 10.61 -13.83 6.08
CA GLN A 307 11.29 -14.51 4.95
C GLN A 307 12.06 -13.53 4.08
N PHE A 308 11.78 -12.23 4.16
CA PHE A 308 12.50 -11.18 3.45
C PHE A 308 13.82 -10.84 4.14
N SER A 309 13.80 -10.67 5.46
CA SER A 309 14.97 -10.28 6.26
C SER A 309 16.06 -11.35 6.31
N TYR A 310 17.31 -10.94 6.53
CA TYR A 310 18.43 -11.83 6.87
C TYR A 310 19.45 -11.10 7.74
N SER A 311 20.21 -11.84 8.54
CA SER A 311 21.20 -11.27 9.46
C SER A 311 22.62 -11.70 9.11
N TYR A 312 23.58 -10.81 9.40
CA TYR A 312 25.01 -11.09 9.39
C TYR A 312 25.61 -10.47 10.65
N THR A 313 26.46 -11.21 11.35
CA THR A 313 27.19 -10.69 12.51
C THR A 313 28.54 -10.17 12.04
N PRO A 314 28.81 -8.84 12.11
CA PRO A 314 30.08 -8.27 11.68
C PRO A 314 31.27 -8.85 12.43
N LYS A 315 32.38 -9.04 11.71
CA LYS A 315 33.68 -9.42 12.25
C LYS A 315 34.57 -8.18 12.41
N ALA A 316 35.67 -8.33 13.15
CA ALA A 316 36.65 -7.27 13.27
C ALA A 316 37.17 -6.84 11.89
N GLY A 317 37.06 -5.55 11.58
CA GLY A 317 37.44 -4.98 10.27
C GLY A 317 36.30 -4.88 9.27
N ASP A 318 35.16 -5.53 9.51
CA ASP A 318 33.95 -5.30 8.72
C ASP A 318 33.42 -3.89 9.02
N THR A 319 32.95 -3.21 7.98
CA THR A 319 32.38 -1.86 8.07
C THR A 319 31.10 -1.76 7.26
N SER A 320 30.22 -0.88 7.70
CA SER A 320 29.04 -0.48 6.93
C SER A 320 29.13 1.02 6.68
N THR A 321 28.76 1.42 5.46
CA THR A 321 28.94 2.80 4.99
C THR A 321 27.74 3.24 4.19
N PHE A 322 27.14 4.35 4.58
CA PHE A 322 26.14 5.07 3.79
C PHE A 322 26.84 6.02 2.83
N TYR A 323 26.48 6.02 1.56
CA TYR A 323 27.00 6.93 0.55
C TYR A 323 25.87 7.75 -0.06
N GLN A 324 26.02 9.09 -0.03
CA GLN A 324 25.31 9.95 -0.97
C GLN A 324 26.09 9.95 -2.27
N TYR A 325 25.62 9.19 -3.26
CA TYR A 325 26.36 8.99 -4.50
C TYR A 325 26.21 10.21 -5.40
N ALA A 326 27.33 10.74 -5.88
CA ALA A 326 27.29 11.88 -6.79
C ALA A 326 26.86 11.46 -8.19
N LEU A 327 25.76 12.05 -8.65
CA LEU A 327 25.26 11.89 -10.00
C LEU A 327 25.87 12.96 -10.92
N MET A 328 26.21 12.55 -12.14
CA MET A 328 26.76 13.43 -13.15
C MET A 328 25.64 14.24 -13.79
N HIS A 329 25.69 15.57 -13.71
CA HIS A 329 24.67 16.43 -14.29
C HIS A 329 25.13 16.98 -15.64
N ASN A 330 24.38 16.70 -16.71
CA ASN A 330 24.70 17.20 -18.05
C ASN A 330 24.30 18.68 -18.16
N PRO A 331 25.25 19.63 -18.35
CA PRO A 331 24.93 21.05 -18.45
C PRO A 331 24.28 21.45 -19.79
N LYS A 332 24.23 20.55 -20.78
CA LYS A 332 23.71 20.83 -22.13
C LYS A 332 22.31 20.26 -22.39
N GLY A 333 21.68 19.62 -21.39
CA GLY A 333 20.44 18.87 -21.56
C GLY A 333 20.57 17.75 -22.61
N GLN A 334 19.57 16.88 -22.71
CA GLN A 334 19.37 16.17 -23.97
C GLN A 334 18.67 17.12 -24.95
N GLY A 335 19.14 17.20 -26.21
CA GLY A 335 18.35 17.79 -27.30
C GLY A 335 18.75 19.16 -27.86
N GLY A 336 19.93 19.71 -27.55
CA GLY A 336 20.39 20.94 -28.22
C GLY A 336 19.53 22.18 -27.93
N HIS A 337 18.87 22.22 -26.78
CA HIS A 337 18.18 23.41 -26.30
C HIS A 337 19.21 24.38 -25.72
N ASN A 338 19.41 25.49 -26.42
CA ASN A 338 20.37 26.55 -26.06
C ASN A 338 19.90 27.44 -24.90
N ASP A 339 19.05 26.92 -24.01
CA ASP A 339 18.34 27.72 -23.03
C ASP A 339 18.90 27.55 -21.62
N THR A 340 19.18 28.69 -20.98
CA THR A 340 19.64 28.84 -19.59
C THR A 340 18.62 28.41 -18.53
N THR A 341 17.49 27.83 -18.95
CA THR A 341 16.41 27.29 -18.12
C THR A 341 16.64 25.84 -17.67
N LEU A 342 17.65 25.15 -18.19
CA LEU A 342 17.98 23.74 -17.90
C LEU A 342 18.76 23.51 -16.58
N LEU A 343 18.86 24.53 -15.70
CA LEU A 343 19.47 24.40 -14.37
C LEU A 343 18.44 24.07 -13.27
N TRP A 344 17.16 23.88 -13.63
CA TRP A 344 16.07 23.46 -12.72
C TRP A 344 16.01 21.93 -12.53
N GLU A 345 16.93 21.21 -13.15
CA GLU A 345 16.83 19.81 -13.56
C GLU A 345 17.93 18.95 -12.89
N ASN A 346 18.42 19.36 -11.71
CA ASN A 346 19.57 18.73 -11.03
C ASN A 346 19.22 17.96 -9.74
N CYS A 347 18.02 17.37 -9.67
CA CYS A 347 17.47 16.82 -8.43
C CYS A 347 17.74 15.33 -8.16
N GLY A 348 18.35 14.55 -9.05
CA GLY A 348 18.41 13.09 -8.84
C GLY A 348 18.91 12.62 -7.45
N LEU A 349 18.13 11.76 -6.79
CA LEU A 349 18.47 11.11 -5.53
C LEU A 349 18.99 9.70 -5.79
N PHE A 350 20.23 9.42 -5.40
CA PHE A 350 20.78 8.07 -5.43
C PHE A 350 21.75 7.85 -4.26
N ASP A 351 21.33 7.03 -3.30
CA ASP A 351 22.15 6.65 -2.17
C ASP A 351 22.51 5.16 -2.22
N ILE A 352 23.66 4.81 -1.66
CA ILE A 352 24.18 3.43 -1.65
C ILE A 352 24.59 3.09 -0.22
N ILE A 353 24.13 1.95 0.30
CA ILE A 353 24.61 1.45 1.59
C ILE A 353 25.45 0.20 1.35
N LYS A 354 26.74 0.26 1.70
CA LYS A 354 27.58 -0.92 1.79
C LYS A 354 27.35 -1.58 3.14
N LEU A 355 26.97 -2.85 3.15
CA LEU A 355 26.71 -3.66 4.34
C LEU A 355 27.96 -4.40 4.82
N ALA A 356 27.98 -4.87 6.07
CA ALA A 356 29.14 -5.54 6.65
C ALA A 356 29.51 -6.85 5.94
N ASP A 357 28.55 -7.52 5.29
CA ASP A 357 28.76 -8.73 4.48
C ASP A 357 29.27 -8.45 3.04
N ASN A 358 29.64 -7.19 2.75
CA ASN A 358 30.08 -6.68 1.46
C ASN A 358 29.02 -6.72 0.34
N SER A 359 27.74 -6.88 0.67
CA SER A 359 26.66 -6.56 -0.27
C SER A 359 26.29 -5.06 -0.19
N VAL A 360 25.45 -4.61 -1.12
CA VAL A 360 24.96 -3.23 -1.16
C VAL A 360 23.43 -3.14 -1.18
N VAL A 361 22.89 -2.08 -0.59
CA VAL A 361 21.51 -1.63 -0.82
C VAL A 361 21.57 -0.40 -1.72
N LEU A 362 20.77 -0.39 -2.78
CA LEU A 362 20.56 0.78 -3.65
C LEU A 362 19.29 1.48 -3.22
N LEU A 363 19.34 2.80 -3.03
CA LEU A 363 18.22 3.62 -2.59
C LEU A 363 17.94 4.64 -3.68
N ASP A 364 16.74 4.55 -4.22
CA ASP A 364 16.35 5.26 -5.43
C ASP A 364 17.38 5.01 -6.52
N GLY A 365 17.68 6.04 -7.32
CA GLY A 365 18.30 5.77 -8.59
C GLY A 365 18.27 6.92 -9.55
N GLY A 366 18.32 8.18 -9.10
CA GLY A 366 18.64 9.32 -9.95
C GLY A 366 17.75 9.53 -11.17
N TRP A 367 18.09 10.53 -11.97
CA TRP A 367 17.35 11.00 -13.13
C TRP A 367 17.95 10.57 -14.46
N GLU A 368 17.12 10.47 -15.51
CA GLU A 368 17.53 9.97 -16.82
C GLU A 368 18.73 10.73 -17.42
N PRO A 369 18.79 12.09 -17.37
CA PRO A 369 19.92 12.84 -17.93
C PRO A 369 21.24 12.62 -17.18
N GLN A 370 21.18 12.11 -15.94
CA GLN A 370 22.37 11.74 -15.17
C GLN A 370 22.84 10.31 -15.49
N ALA A 371 21.95 9.47 -16.03
CA ALA A 371 22.20 8.08 -16.39
C ALA A 371 22.91 7.93 -17.74
N THR A 372 24.03 8.62 -17.96
CA THR A 372 24.87 8.36 -19.15
C THR A 372 25.58 7.01 -19.03
N ASP A 373 25.91 6.35 -20.14
CA ASP A 373 26.59 5.05 -20.14
C ASP A 373 27.89 5.09 -19.30
N LYS A 374 28.66 6.18 -19.45
CA LYS A 374 29.90 6.41 -18.68
C LYS A 374 29.63 6.54 -17.19
N ALA A 375 28.59 7.27 -16.78
CA ALA A 375 28.26 7.44 -15.37
C ALA A 375 27.80 6.10 -14.74
N VAL A 376 27.03 5.31 -15.49
CA VAL A 376 26.57 3.98 -15.09
C VAL A 376 27.74 2.99 -14.96
N ASP A 377 28.67 2.96 -15.93
CA ASP A 377 29.89 2.13 -15.88
C ASP A 377 30.76 2.49 -14.67
N GLU A 378 30.95 3.78 -14.40
CA GLU A 378 31.71 4.26 -13.25
C GLU A 378 31.02 3.92 -11.92
N CYS A 379 29.69 3.96 -11.87
CA CYS A 379 28.94 3.47 -10.71
C CYS A 379 29.21 1.97 -10.49
N MET A 380 29.22 1.14 -11.53
CA MET A 380 29.58 -0.27 -11.36
C MET A 380 30.99 -0.47 -10.86
N LYS A 381 31.97 0.31 -11.34
CA LYS A 381 33.34 0.28 -10.80
C LYS A 381 33.37 0.64 -9.32
N PHE A 382 32.65 1.70 -8.94
CA PHE A 382 32.51 2.11 -7.55
C PHE A 382 31.89 1.00 -6.69
N LEU A 383 30.80 0.37 -7.14
CA LEU A 383 30.17 -0.75 -6.45
C LEU A 383 31.13 -1.93 -6.27
N ARG A 384 31.91 -2.29 -7.31
CA ARG A 384 32.95 -3.33 -7.22
C ARG A 384 34.03 -2.97 -6.19
N GLU A 385 34.46 -1.71 -6.19
CA GLU A 385 35.50 -1.22 -5.28
C GLU A 385 35.05 -1.29 -3.82
N ILE A 386 33.89 -0.72 -3.47
CA ILE A 386 33.43 -0.65 -2.07
C ILE A 386 33.03 -2.01 -1.51
N THR A 387 32.68 -2.97 -2.37
CA THR A 387 32.37 -4.35 -1.99
C THR A 387 33.59 -5.27 -2.03
N GLY A 388 34.70 -4.82 -2.63
CA GLY A 388 35.86 -5.67 -2.89
C GLY A 388 35.56 -6.83 -3.84
N THR A 389 34.53 -6.71 -4.69
CA THR A 389 34.11 -7.77 -5.61
C THR A 389 35.10 -7.91 -6.76
N PRO A 390 35.78 -9.06 -6.94
CA PRO A 390 36.73 -9.26 -8.03
C PRO A 390 36.09 -9.18 -9.41
N GLU A 391 36.89 -8.85 -10.43
CA GLU A 391 36.48 -8.94 -11.83
C GLU A 391 35.96 -10.35 -12.17
N GLY A 392 34.91 -10.44 -12.98
CA GLY A 392 34.23 -11.70 -13.31
C GLY A 392 33.38 -12.31 -12.19
N LYS A 393 33.31 -11.70 -11.00
CA LYS A 393 32.30 -12.00 -9.98
C LYS A 393 31.18 -10.97 -10.00
N LYS A 394 29.99 -11.37 -9.57
CA LYS A 394 28.83 -10.50 -9.49
C LYS A 394 28.84 -9.70 -8.19
N VAL A 395 28.54 -8.41 -8.27
CA VAL A 395 28.25 -7.58 -7.09
C VAL A 395 26.89 -7.99 -6.55
N ARG A 396 26.79 -8.24 -5.23
CA ARG A 396 25.53 -8.56 -4.57
C ARG A 396 24.78 -7.29 -4.19
N ILE A 397 23.62 -7.08 -4.79
CA ILE A 397 22.64 -6.06 -4.40
C ILE A 397 21.64 -6.75 -3.46
N ALA A 398 21.82 -6.54 -2.16
CA ALA A 398 21.00 -7.12 -1.11
C ALA A 398 19.53 -6.67 -1.22
N ALA A 399 19.32 -5.42 -1.60
CA ALA A 399 18.01 -4.86 -1.92
C ALA A 399 18.13 -3.62 -2.83
N ILE A 400 17.10 -3.39 -3.65
CA ILE A 400 16.79 -2.09 -4.24
C ILE A 400 15.57 -1.54 -3.51
N TYR A 401 15.67 -0.29 -3.07
CA TYR A 401 14.61 0.45 -2.40
C TYR A 401 14.18 1.63 -3.24
N LEU A 402 12.87 1.81 -3.41
CA LEU A 402 12.29 2.93 -4.12
C LEU A 402 11.35 3.71 -3.18
N THR A 403 11.60 5.00 -3.03
CA THR A 403 10.80 5.90 -2.19
C THR A 403 9.45 6.18 -2.84
N HIS A 404 9.48 6.59 -4.11
CA HIS A 404 8.33 6.89 -4.96
C HIS A 404 8.72 6.84 -6.44
N ARG A 405 7.82 7.24 -7.35
CA ARG A 405 7.94 6.94 -8.79
C ARG A 405 8.41 8.09 -9.69
N HIS A 406 8.85 9.22 -9.13
CA HIS A 406 9.39 10.28 -9.99
C HIS A 406 10.67 9.81 -10.67
N ASP A 407 10.89 10.33 -11.88
CA ASP A 407 11.93 9.84 -12.77
C ASP A 407 13.33 10.02 -12.18
N ASP A 408 13.52 11.08 -11.39
CA ASP A 408 14.74 11.44 -10.67
C ASP A 408 15.06 10.55 -9.45
N HIS A 409 14.22 9.54 -9.20
CA HIS A 409 14.41 8.51 -8.19
C HIS A 409 14.62 7.11 -8.77
N MET A 410 14.49 6.92 -10.09
CA MET A 410 14.41 5.57 -10.66
C MET A 410 15.30 5.34 -11.88
N ALA A 411 15.53 6.34 -12.72
CA ALA A 411 16.03 6.15 -14.07
C ALA A 411 17.47 5.61 -14.14
N PHE A 412 18.38 6.15 -13.33
CA PHE A 412 19.76 5.67 -13.22
C PHE A 412 19.82 4.24 -12.71
N ALA A 413 19.08 3.89 -11.66
CA ALA A 413 19.04 2.51 -11.15
C ALA A 413 18.48 1.54 -12.21
N ALA A 414 17.41 1.93 -12.91
CA ALA A 414 16.85 1.14 -14.00
C ALA A 414 17.90 0.85 -15.09
N LYS A 415 18.64 1.89 -15.50
CA LYS A 415 19.69 1.75 -16.51
C LYS A 415 20.89 0.94 -16.01
N LEU A 416 21.34 1.16 -14.78
CA LEU A 416 22.40 0.37 -14.13
C LEU A 416 22.05 -1.11 -14.14
N VAL A 417 20.82 -1.45 -13.75
CA VAL A 417 20.33 -2.83 -13.71
C VAL A 417 20.25 -3.43 -15.11
N ASP A 418 19.75 -2.71 -16.11
CA ASP A 418 19.71 -3.25 -17.47
C ASP A 418 21.11 -3.40 -18.09
N GLN A 419 21.96 -2.37 -18.00
CA GLN A 419 23.29 -2.37 -18.61
C GLN A 419 24.22 -3.41 -17.98
N HIS A 420 24.15 -3.60 -16.66
CA HIS A 420 25.08 -4.46 -15.91
C HIS A 420 24.43 -5.69 -15.28
N LYS A 421 23.30 -6.16 -15.81
CA LYS A 421 22.59 -7.38 -15.34
C LYS A 421 23.47 -8.63 -15.20
N ASP A 422 24.50 -8.76 -16.04
CA ASP A 422 25.44 -9.89 -16.00
C ASP A 422 26.54 -9.73 -14.94
N GLU A 423 26.72 -8.53 -14.41
CA GLU A 423 27.74 -8.18 -13.41
C GLU A 423 27.18 -8.01 -11.98
N ILE A 424 25.85 -8.09 -11.85
CA ILE A 424 25.16 -7.95 -10.56
C ILE A 424 24.27 -9.15 -10.29
N GLU A 425 23.90 -9.30 -9.03
CA GLU A 425 22.83 -10.16 -8.54
C GLU A 425 21.92 -9.33 -7.63
N VAL A 426 20.66 -9.16 -8.03
CA VAL A 426 19.63 -8.49 -7.21
C VAL A 426 18.88 -9.55 -6.42
N GLU A 427 18.97 -9.46 -5.10
CA GLU A 427 18.33 -10.43 -4.20
C GLU A 427 16.92 -10.00 -3.77
N ARG A 428 16.67 -8.68 -3.69
CA ARG A 428 15.42 -8.13 -3.15
C ARG A 428 15.02 -6.81 -3.79
N LEU A 429 13.72 -6.55 -3.78
CA LEU A 429 13.08 -5.28 -4.11
C LEU A 429 12.14 -4.89 -2.97
N MET A 430 12.21 -3.63 -2.52
CA MET A 430 11.32 -3.10 -1.49
C MET A 430 10.75 -1.74 -1.92
N HIS A 431 9.42 -1.62 -1.94
CA HIS A 431 8.74 -0.37 -2.25
C HIS A 431 7.28 -0.39 -1.80
N ASN A 432 6.65 0.78 -1.71
CA ASN A 432 5.19 0.90 -1.69
C ASN A 432 4.77 2.02 -2.66
N LEU A 433 4.66 1.67 -3.94
CA LEU A 433 4.40 2.63 -5.01
C LEU A 433 2.91 2.64 -5.32
N LEU A 434 2.38 3.81 -5.67
CA LEU A 434 0.99 3.93 -6.11
C LEU A 434 0.79 3.35 -7.52
N PRO A 435 -0.33 2.64 -7.77
CA PRO A 435 -0.67 2.18 -9.11
C PRO A 435 -0.91 3.39 -10.04
N SER A 436 -0.39 3.33 -11.26
CA SER A 436 -0.68 4.32 -12.30
C SER A 436 -0.65 3.72 -13.70
N ALA A 437 -1.41 4.34 -14.59
CA ALA A 437 -1.31 4.11 -16.01
C ALA A 437 -0.03 4.76 -16.55
N THR A 438 1.05 3.96 -16.56
CA THR A 438 2.27 4.13 -17.38
C THR A 438 3.11 5.38 -17.13
N ASN A 439 4.33 5.18 -16.62
CA ASN A 439 5.47 6.06 -16.87
C ASN A 439 6.57 5.20 -17.52
N GLY A 440 7.08 5.60 -18.69
CA GLY A 440 7.91 4.71 -19.52
C GLY A 440 9.16 4.15 -18.81
N ALA A 441 9.79 4.95 -17.95
CA ALA A 441 10.94 4.52 -17.15
C ALA A 441 10.56 3.47 -16.07
N PHE A 442 9.43 3.69 -15.40
CA PHE A 442 8.88 2.83 -14.36
C PHE A 442 8.51 1.44 -14.90
N ASP A 443 7.74 1.40 -15.99
CA ASP A 443 7.34 0.16 -16.66
C ASP A 443 8.55 -0.68 -17.07
N ASN A 444 9.59 -0.01 -17.58
CA ASN A 444 10.81 -0.67 -18.03
C ASN A 444 11.63 -1.20 -16.86
N PHE A 445 11.68 -0.52 -15.72
CA PHE A 445 12.43 -0.99 -14.57
C PHE A 445 11.82 -2.26 -13.98
N GLY A 446 10.51 -2.25 -13.68
CA GLY A 446 9.80 -3.43 -13.16
C GLY A 446 9.93 -4.65 -14.09
N LYS A 447 9.76 -4.45 -15.40
CA LYS A 447 9.97 -5.50 -16.42
C LYS A 447 11.41 -6.01 -16.46
N THR A 448 12.40 -5.12 -16.33
CA THR A 448 13.82 -5.47 -16.34
C THR A 448 14.17 -6.31 -15.11
N LEU A 449 13.67 -5.94 -13.93
CA LEU A 449 13.87 -6.71 -12.71
C LEU A 449 13.23 -8.10 -12.81
N ALA A 450 11.95 -8.18 -13.17
CA ALA A 450 11.24 -9.44 -13.30
C ALA A 450 11.88 -10.40 -14.32
N LYS A 451 12.37 -9.86 -15.45
CA LYS A 451 13.03 -10.64 -16.51
C LYS A 451 14.40 -11.17 -16.08
N ASN A 452 15.24 -10.31 -15.50
CA ASN A 452 16.66 -10.65 -15.27
C ASN A 452 16.92 -11.24 -13.88
N PHE A 453 16.05 -10.96 -12.91
CA PHE A 453 16.16 -11.41 -11.52
C PHE A 453 14.86 -12.04 -11.02
N PRO A 454 14.33 -13.10 -11.67
CA PRO A 454 13.04 -13.70 -11.34
C PRO A 454 12.98 -14.37 -9.96
N LYS A 455 14.12 -14.49 -9.26
CA LYS A 455 14.23 -15.03 -7.90
C LYS A 455 14.32 -13.93 -6.83
N ALA A 456 14.39 -12.66 -7.22
CA ALA A 456 14.43 -11.56 -6.28
C ALA A 456 13.14 -11.57 -5.45
N LYS A 457 13.29 -11.45 -4.13
CA LYS A 457 12.15 -11.34 -3.23
C LYS A 457 11.60 -9.93 -3.31
N PHE A 458 10.29 -9.79 -3.43
CA PHE A 458 9.61 -8.49 -3.36
C PHE A 458 8.93 -8.34 -2.01
N ILE A 459 8.93 -7.13 -1.45
CA ILE A 459 8.08 -6.80 -0.30
C ILE A 459 7.41 -5.44 -0.53
N GLN A 460 6.10 -5.41 -0.31
CA GLN A 460 5.37 -4.16 -0.20
C GLN A 460 5.62 -3.58 1.19
N LEU A 461 6.11 -2.35 1.26
CA LEU A 461 6.48 -1.72 2.52
C LEU A 461 5.27 -1.11 3.22
N HIS A 462 5.07 -1.39 4.50
CA HIS A 462 4.01 -0.81 5.31
C HIS A 462 4.57 -0.06 6.51
N THR A 463 3.91 1.03 6.94
CA THR A 463 4.34 1.80 8.12
C THR A 463 4.49 0.88 9.34
N GLY A 464 5.55 1.11 10.11
CA GLY A 464 5.96 0.33 11.29
C GLY A 464 6.65 -0.99 11.01
N GLN A 465 6.77 -1.41 9.75
CA GLN A 465 7.44 -2.64 9.37
C GLN A 465 8.95 -2.53 9.61
N LYS A 466 9.57 -3.62 10.03
CA LYS A 466 11.01 -3.68 10.35
C LYS A 466 11.69 -4.77 9.54
N ILE A 467 12.74 -4.39 8.82
CA ILE A 467 13.50 -5.25 7.91
C ILE A 467 14.97 -5.26 8.37
N GLN A 468 15.56 -6.45 8.44
CA GLN A 468 17.00 -6.61 8.69
C GLN A 468 17.68 -7.06 7.40
N LEU A 469 18.72 -6.34 6.98
CA LEU A 469 19.63 -6.76 5.91
C LEU A 469 21.06 -6.74 6.46
N ALA A 470 21.67 -7.92 6.56
CA ALA A 470 22.98 -8.10 7.19
C ALA A 470 23.01 -7.54 8.63
N ASP A 471 23.79 -6.48 8.88
CA ASP A 471 23.95 -5.78 10.16
C ASP A 471 23.11 -4.49 10.27
N VAL A 472 22.41 -4.11 9.20
CA VAL A 472 21.61 -2.89 9.12
C VAL A 472 20.12 -3.19 9.26
N THR A 473 19.46 -2.42 10.10
CA THR A 473 18.01 -2.46 10.30
C THR A 473 17.36 -1.29 9.58
N PHE A 474 16.24 -1.53 8.90
CA PHE A 474 15.37 -0.52 8.31
C PHE A 474 13.99 -0.61 8.95
N GLU A 475 13.47 0.53 9.40
CA GLU A 475 12.11 0.67 9.92
C GLU A 475 11.34 1.61 9.00
N VAL A 476 10.16 1.19 8.54
CA VAL A 476 9.29 2.02 7.71
C VAL A 476 8.57 3.00 8.62
N ILE A 477 8.86 4.29 8.46
CA ILE A 477 8.32 5.35 9.33
C ILE A 477 7.03 5.93 8.78
N PHE A 478 6.89 5.94 7.46
CA PHE A 478 5.75 6.53 6.78
C PHE A 478 5.57 5.87 5.42
N THR A 479 4.32 5.70 5.00
CA THR A 479 3.91 5.42 3.62
C THR A 479 2.70 6.29 3.29
N GLN A 480 2.29 6.32 2.02
CA GLN A 480 1.06 6.98 1.60
C GLN A 480 -0.19 6.46 2.33
N GLU A 481 -0.12 5.24 2.87
CA GLU A 481 -1.24 4.63 3.59
C GLU A 481 -1.65 5.44 4.81
N ASP A 482 -0.71 6.17 5.41
CA ASP A 482 -0.94 7.04 6.55
C ASP A 482 -1.82 8.25 6.21
N LEU A 483 -1.98 8.57 4.93
CA LEU A 483 -2.78 9.71 4.45
C LEU A 483 -4.24 9.35 4.13
N TYR A 484 -4.56 8.07 3.98
CA TYR A 484 -5.93 7.65 3.65
C TYR A 484 -6.90 7.92 4.81
N SER A 485 -8.19 8.09 4.48
CA SER A 485 -9.30 8.36 5.42
C SER A 485 -9.32 9.75 6.09
N ARG A 486 -8.28 10.56 5.87
CA ARG A 486 -8.13 11.90 6.42
C ARG A 486 -9.06 12.89 5.73
N THR A 487 -10.02 13.45 6.48
CA THR A 487 -11.00 14.43 5.97
C THR A 487 -10.52 15.88 6.00
N ASP A 488 -9.39 16.14 6.65
CA ASP A 488 -8.71 17.45 6.67
C ASP A 488 -7.79 17.66 5.46
N LEU A 489 -7.64 16.64 4.61
CA LEU A 489 -6.93 16.70 3.34
C LEU A 489 -7.93 16.88 2.17
N PRO A 490 -7.69 17.78 1.20
CA PRO A 490 -8.67 18.17 0.16
C PRO A 490 -8.99 17.15 -0.96
N SER A 491 -8.25 16.06 -1.13
CA SER A 491 -8.59 14.94 -2.03
C SER A 491 -9.22 13.83 -1.21
N LYS A 492 -10.20 13.19 -1.82
CA LYS A 492 -10.90 12.04 -1.25
C LYS A 492 -9.99 10.82 -1.01
N ASP A 493 -8.80 10.81 -1.62
CA ASP A 493 -7.84 9.71 -1.59
C ASP A 493 -6.52 10.08 -0.88
N GLY A 494 -6.38 11.29 -0.32
CA GLY A 494 -5.22 11.69 0.49
C GLY A 494 -3.87 11.86 -0.23
N VAL A 495 -3.73 11.44 -1.50
CA VAL A 495 -2.50 11.56 -2.31
C VAL A 495 -2.77 12.32 -3.61
N TYR A 496 -1.95 13.34 -3.91
CA TYR A 496 -2.16 14.27 -5.04
C TYR A 496 -0.97 14.32 -5.99
N ASP A 497 0.20 14.04 -5.44
CA ASP A 497 1.51 14.11 -6.07
C ASP A 497 2.31 12.90 -5.57
N ASP A 498 3.18 12.33 -6.41
CA ASP A 498 3.91 11.11 -6.04
C ASP A 498 4.91 11.37 -4.89
N ASN A 499 5.32 12.62 -4.69
CA ASN A 499 6.08 13.03 -3.52
C ASN A 499 5.35 12.71 -2.20
N ASN A 500 4.00 12.83 -2.19
CA ASN A 500 3.21 12.48 -1.01
C ASN A 500 3.21 10.98 -0.72
N SER A 501 3.58 10.17 -1.72
CA SER A 501 3.72 8.73 -1.60
C SER A 501 5.13 8.26 -1.25
N SER A 502 6.08 9.18 -1.03
CA SER A 502 7.42 8.82 -0.58
C SER A 502 7.35 8.00 0.69
N THR A 503 7.72 6.72 0.58
CA THR A 503 7.98 5.88 1.73
C THR A 503 9.18 6.46 2.47
N MET A 504 9.13 6.56 3.80
CA MET A 504 10.29 6.98 4.59
C MET A 504 10.85 5.81 5.40
N LEU A 505 12.17 5.70 5.46
CA LEU A 505 12.87 4.71 6.28
C LEU A 505 13.71 5.37 7.37
N LYS A 506 13.65 4.82 8.58
CA LYS A 506 14.68 5.01 9.60
C LYS A 506 15.63 3.82 9.55
N MET A 507 16.88 4.08 9.20
CA MET A 507 17.94 3.08 9.16
C MET A 507 18.75 3.12 10.44
N THR A 508 19.09 1.96 11.00
CA THR A 508 20.05 1.82 12.10
C THR A 508 21.25 0.99 11.67
N MET A 509 22.44 1.57 11.82
CA MET A 509 23.73 0.98 11.46
C MET A 509 24.70 1.16 12.65
N ASN A 510 25.11 0.06 13.29
CA ASN A 510 26.00 0.07 14.46
C ASN A 510 25.60 1.08 15.56
N GLY A 511 24.30 1.15 15.88
CA GLY A 511 23.76 2.05 16.91
C GLY A 511 23.58 3.51 16.49
N ARG A 512 23.88 3.86 15.23
CA ARG A 512 23.60 5.18 14.63
C ARG A 512 22.40 5.12 13.72
N THR A 513 21.67 6.22 13.68
CA THR A 513 20.36 6.31 13.03
C THR A 513 20.36 7.33 11.90
N PHE A 514 19.76 6.96 10.79
CA PHE A 514 19.62 7.77 9.59
C PHE A 514 18.15 7.85 9.25
N LEU A 515 17.65 9.04 8.88
CA LEU A 515 16.29 9.20 8.38
C LEU A 515 16.35 9.51 6.88
N LEU A 516 15.75 8.63 6.09
CA LEU A 516 15.73 8.63 4.63
C LEU A 516 14.29 8.96 4.22
N SER A 517 14.07 10.18 3.73
CA SER A 517 12.73 10.75 3.55
C SER A 517 12.24 10.77 2.11
N GLY A 518 13.09 10.44 1.12
CA GLY A 518 12.78 10.66 -0.30
C GLY A 518 12.32 12.10 -0.51
N ASP A 519 11.15 12.26 -1.11
CA ASP A 519 10.52 13.55 -1.38
C ASP A 519 9.29 13.82 -0.53
N TRP A 520 9.23 13.16 0.64
CA TRP A 520 8.12 13.29 1.56
C TRP A 520 7.77 14.77 1.84
N SER A 521 6.47 15.05 1.88
CA SER A 521 5.86 16.38 1.97
C SER A 521 6.05 17.31 0.76
N GLY A 522 6.54 16.80 -0.37
CA GLY A 522 6.73 17.56 -1.61
C GLY A 522 5.44 17.89 -2.36
N GLY A 523 5.46 19.04 -3.04
CA GLY A 523 4.41 19.43 -3.98
C GLY A 523 4.64 20.78 -4.66
N HIS A 524 3.89 21.02 -5.74
CA HIS A 524 4.10 22.17 -6.62
C HIS A 524 3.84 23.52 -5.90
N VAL A 525 4.79 24.45 -6.07
CA VAL A 525 4.95 25.78 -5.45
C VAL A 525 3.71 26.71 -5.52
N ASN A 526 2.69 26.33 -6.29
CA ASN A 526 1.49 27.13 -6.57
C ASN A 526 0.19 26.59 -5.93
N ARG A 527 0.24 25.54 -5.10
CA ARG A 527 -0.94 25.04 -4.36
C ARG A 527 -0.79 25.21 -2.85
N ASP A 528 -1.93 25.35 -2.18
CA ASP A 528 -2.06 25.87 -0.82
C ASP A 528 -1.17 25.12 0.18
N ARG A 529 -0.14 25.81 0.71
CA ARG A 529 0.80 25.35 1.76
C ARG A 529 0.13 24.74 3.02
N TYR A 530 -1.19 24.85 3.14
CA TYR A 530 -1.98 24.32 4.25
C TYR A 530 -2.07 22.79 4.23
N GLU A 531 -2.08 22.15 3.05
CA GLU A 531 -2.23 20.70 2.90
C GLU A 531 -1.00 19.94 3.43
N TYR A 532 0.20 20.43 3.10
CA TYR A 532 1.49 19.83 3.50
C TYR A 532 1.77 19.96 5.00
N LYS A 533 1.24 21.02 5.64
CA LYS A 533 1.29 21.16 7.11
C LYS A 533 0.45 20.09 7.81
N GLY A 534 -0.62 19.62 7.17
CA GLY A 534 -1.43 18.50 7.66
C GLY A 534 -0.64 17.19 7.65
N MET A 535 0.11 16.91 6.58
CA MET A 535 1.00 15.74 6.50
C MET A 535 2.09 15.78 7.57
N GLU A 536 2.77 16.93 7.73
CA GLU A 536 3.79 17.12 8.77
C GLU A 536 3.20 16.89 10.17
N ALA A 537 2.09 17.55 10.50
CA ALA A 537 1.45 17.42 11.80
C ALA A 537 1.04 15.97 12.12
N SER A 538 0.54 15.22 11.13
CA SER A 538 0.12 13.83 11.30
C SER A 538 1.29 12.92 11.59
N LEU A 539 2.37 13.04 10.82
CA LEU A 539 3.58 12.27 11.06
C LEU A 539 4.12 12.56 12.46
N LEU A 540 4.21 13.83 12.84
CA LEU A 540 4.69 14.23 14.16
C LEU A 540 3.84 13.63 15.28
N LYS A 541 2.51 13.70 15.16
CA LYS A 541 1.57 13.15 16.15
C LYS A 541 1.60 11.62 16.22
N ALA A 542 1.83 10.93 15.11
CA ALA A 542 1.99 9.48 15.09
C ALA A 542 3.34 9.02 15.68
N MET A 543 4.38 9.86 15.58
CA MET A 543 5.75 9.52 16.01
C MET A 543 6.17 10.21 17.32
N GLU A 544 5.23 10.86 18.01
CA GLU A 544 5.45 11.47 19.31
C GLU A 544 5.56 10.39 20.39
N LEU A 545 6.66 10.41 21.16
CA LEU A 545 6.84 9.52 22.31
C LEU A 545 6.28 10.18 23.58
N ASP A 546 6.59 11.47 23.74
CA ASP A 546 6.04 12.39 24.73
C ASP A 546 6.15 13.83 24.20
N ASN A 547 5.65 14.81 24.96
CA ASN A 547 5.67 16.25 24.61
C ASN A 547 7.08 16.85 24.33
N SER A 548 8.16 16.08 24.46
CA SER A 548 9.56 16.53 24.36
C SER A 548 10.47 15.65 23.51
N THR A 549 10.04 14.44 23.13
CA THR A 549 10.85 13.47 22.39
C THR A 549 10.07 12.83 21.25
N SER A 550 10.71 12.74 20.08
CA SER A 550 10.14 12.11 18.89
C SER A 550 10.91 10.86 18.52
N TYR A 551 10.19 9.84 18.05
CA TYR A 551 10.80 8.67 17.44
C TYR A 551 11.55 9.02 16.15
N LEU A 552 11.28 10.19 15.55
CA LEU A 552 11.97 10.69 14.36
C LEU A 552 13.42 11.11 14.63
N LYS A 553 13.83 11.26 15.90
CA LYS A 553 15.19 11.67 16.22
C LYS A 553 16.23 10.77 15.55
N CYS A 554 17.18 11.36 14.83
CA CYS A 554 18.25 10.62 14.16
C CYS A 554 19.62 11.31 14.25
N ASP A 555 20.70 10.63 13.87
CA ASP A 555 22.04 11.23 13.76
C ASP A 555 22.22 11.94 12.40
N VAL A 556 21.67 11.36 11.33
CA VAL A 556 21.83 11.83 9.94
C VAL A 556 20.46 11.93 9.25
N LEU A 557 20.19 13.08 8.63
CA LEU A 557 18.95 13.33 7.89
C LEU A 557 19.24 13.51 6.40
N GLN A 558 18.60 12.72 5.53
CA GLN A 558 18.41 13.10 4.14
C GLN A 558 17.27 14.13 4.10
N ILE A 559 17.56 15.32 3.56
CA ILE A 559 16.58 16.40 3.49
C ILE A 559 15.57 16.10 2.38
N PRO A 560 14.26 16.16 2.65
CA PRO A 560 13.26 15.76 1.68
C PRO A 560 13.20 16.70 0.48
N HIS A 561 12.82 16.15 -0.68
CA HIS A 561 12.45 16.88 -1.89
C HIS A 561 13.50 17.92 -2.26
N HIS A 562 14.77 17.49 -2.23
CA HIS A 562 15.92 18.29 -2.67
C HIS A 562 16.06 19.63 -1.94
N ALA A 563 15.51 19.76 -0.72
CA ALA A 563 15.42 21.01 0.04
C ALA A 563 14.49 22.09 -0.56
N ILE A 564 13.50 21.68 -1.35
CA ILE A 564 12.45 22.57 -1.90
C ILE A 564 11.38 22.90 -0.84
N ASN A 565 11.13 21.99 0.10
CA ASN A 565 10.04 22.10 1.09
C ASN A 565 10.40 23.05 2.25
N ASP A 566 10.33 24.37 2.04
CA ASP A 566 10.82 25.37 3.01
C ASP A 566 9.92 25.64 4.24
N TRP A 567 8.97 24.76 4.50
CA TRP A 567 7.98 24.86 5.57
C TRP A 567 8.08 23.74 6.62
N ILE A 568 9.11 22.89 6.55
CA ILE A 568 9.30 21.69 7.40
C ILE A 568 10.04 21.95 8.73
N ASP A 569 9.90 23.15 9.29
CA ASP A 569 10.60 23.55 10.52
C ASP A 569 10.27 22.63 11.72
N ASN A 570 9.03 22.16 11.84
CA ASN A 570 8.64 21.32 12.96
C ASN A 570 9.20 19.91 12.79
N PHE A 571 9.24 19.40 11.56
CA PHE A 571 9.90 18.16 11.20
C PHE A 571 11.40 18.22 11.50
N ILE A 572 12.12 19.25 11.02
CA ILE A 572 13.56 19.40 11.31
C ILE A 572 13.80 19.45 12.82
N LYS A 573 12.97 20.18 13.56
CA LYS A 573 13.05 20.24 15.02
C LYS A 573 12.82 18.88 15.69
N ALA A 574 11.85 18.10 15.22
CA ALA A 574 11.53 16.78 15.79
C ALA A 574 12.59 15.73 15.46
N VAL A 575 13.20 15.83 14.28
CA VAL A 575 14.28 14.96 13.82
C VAL A 575 15.60 15.25 14.57
N ASP A 576 15.88 16.51 14.93
CA ASP A 576 17.00 16.88 15.80
C ASP A 576 18.34 16.23 15.37
N ALA A 577 18.62 16.23 14.06
CA ALA A 577 19.78 15.56 13.48
C ALA A 577 21.08 16.33 13.71
N ASN A 578 22.21 15.63 13.61
CA ASN A 578 23.56 16.22 13.71
C ASN A 578 24.17 16.55 12.34
N VAL A 579 23.74 15.82 11.31
CA VAL A 579 24.24 15.89 9.94
C VAL A 579 23.06 15.91 8.97
N ALA A 580 23.16 16.73 7.92
CA ALA A 580 22.16 16.81 6.86
C ALA A 580 22.78 16.55 5.49
N PHE A 581 22.18 15.65 4.72
CA PHE A 581 22.46 15.43 3.31
C PHE A 581 21.33 16.02 2.47
N ILE A 582 21.66 16.90 1.54
CA ILE A 582 20.72 17.52 0.62
C ILE A 582 20.95 16.87 -0.75
N PRO A 583 19.98 16.12 -1.31
CA PRO A 583 20.09 15.49 -2.63
C PRO A 583 19.90 16.53 -3.75
N GLN A 584 20.73 17.57 -3.76
CA GLN A 584 20.73 18.67 -4.72
C GLN A 584 22.15 19.25 -4.81
N GLN A 585 22.54 19.74 -5.99
CA GLN A 585 23.82 20.42 -6.21
C GLN A 585 23.92 21.78 -5.51
N ASP A 586 25.12 22.13 -5.02
CA ASP A 586 25.41 23.41 -4.35
C ASP A 586 25.46 24.62 -5.31
N VAL A 587 25.48 24.37 -6.62
CA VAL A 587 25.65 25.35 -7.71
C VAL A 587 24.43 26.25 -7.89
N GLU A 588 23.23 25.76 -7.57
CA GLU A 588 21.98 26.50 -7.74
C GLU A 588 21.90 27.74 -6.85
N LYS A 589 22.56 27.73 -5.67
CA LYS A 589 22.51 28.82 -4.68
C LYS A 589 23.01 30.17 -5.22
N LYS A 590 23.88 30.18 -6.24
CA LYS A 590 24.47 31.42 -6.80
C LYS A 590 23.78 31.95 -8.06
N ASN A 591 23.16 31.09 -8.87
CA ASN A 591 22.59 31.49 -10.16
C ASN A 591 21.06 31.57 -10.16
N PHE A 592 20.38 30.87 -9.25
CA PHE A 592 18.94 30.93 -9.07
C PHE A 592 18.62 30.85 -7.57
N ALA A 593 18.50 32.02 -6.93
CA ALA A 593 18.12 32.12 -5.52
C ALA A 593 16.66 31.71 -5.30
N HIS A 594 16.32 30.42 -5.51
CA HIS A 594 15.05 29.92 -5.02
C HIS A 594 15.11 30.02 -3.48
N PRO A 595 14.24 30.82 -2.84
CA PRO A 595 14.37 31.12 -1.41
C PRO A 595 14.36 29.87 -0.53
N CYS A 596 13.75 28.79 -1.01
CA CYS A 596 13.61 27.53 -0.29
C CYS A 596 14.93 26.96 0.24
N TYR A 597 15.99 26.90 -0.58
CA TYR A 597 17.26 26.31 -0.17
C TYR A 597 17.93 27.10 0.95
N THR A 598 17.87 28.44 0.84
CA THR A 598 18.39 29.32 1.89
C THR A 598 17.54 29.18 3.15
N ASN A 599 16.22 29.06 3.01
CA ASN A 599 15.31 28.86 4.14
C ASN A 599 15.54 27.52 4.85
N ILE A 600 15.74 26.42 4.10
CA ILE A 600 16.10 25.12 4.67
C ILE A 600 17.43 25.18 5.40
N VAL A 601 18.48 25.73 4.78
CA VAL A 601 19.79 25.87 5.46
C VAL A 601 19.66 26.75 6.71
N ASN A 602 18.87 27.83 6.67
CA ASN A 602 18.60 28.65 7.84
C ASN A 602 17.84 27.87 8.93
N SER A 603 16.89 27.01 8.54
CA SER A 603 16.15 26.15 9.47
C SER A 603 17.07 25.12 10.14
N LEU A 604 17.92 24.44 9.37
CA LEU A 604 18.93 23.51 9.88
C LEU A 604 19.87 24.20 10.89
N ASN A 605 20.38 25.39 10.55
CA ASN A 605 21.22 26.18 11.45
C ASN A 605 20.45 26.63 12.71
N LYS A 606 19.19 27.05 12.57
CA LYS A 606 18.31 27.43 13.69
C LYS A 606 18.13 26.29 14.69
N PHE A 607 18.13 25.05 14.23
CA PHE A 607 18.01 23.86 15.07
C PHE A 607 19.36 23.15 15.36
N GLY A 608 20.49 23.82 15.12
CA GLY A 608 21.79 23.41 15.66
C GLY A 608 22.70 22.63 14.72
N ILE A 609 22.31 22.43 13.46
CA ILE A 609 23.18 21.81 12.45
C ILE A 609 24.10 22.87 11.86
N ASP A 610 25.38 22.81 12.22
CA ASP A 610 26.43 23.68 11.68
C ASP A 610 26.59 23.45 10.16
N ASN A 611 26.82 24.51 9.40
CA ASN A 611 27.05 24.46 7.94
C ASN A 611 28.12 23.43 7.51
N LYS A 612 29.12 23.15 8.36
CA LYS A 612 30.15 22.13 8.07
C LYS A 612 29.62 20.68 8.07
N ASN A 613 28.43 20.46 8.61
CA ASN A 613 27.73 19.19 8.67
C ASN A 613 26.55 19.13 7.68
N ILE A 614 26.48 20.07 6.73
CA ILE A 614 25.47 20.08 5.66
C ILE A 614 26.18 19.77 4.34
N PHE A 615 25.80 18.67 3.71
CA PHE A 615 26.44 18.13 2.51
C PHE A 615 25.46 18.12 1.34
N PHE A 616 25.87 18.70 0.21
CA PHE A 616 25.08 18.78 -1.02
C PHE A 616 25.56 17.71 -2.01
N ALA A 617 24.61 17.02 -2.65
CA ALA A 617 24.91 16.02 -3.67
C ALA A 617 25.60 16.62 -4.92
N GLY A 618 26.13 15.75 -5.77
CA GLY A 618 26.64 16.13 -7.09
C GLY A 618 27.92 16.97 -7.10
N ARG A 619 28.58 17.20 -5.94
CA ARG A 619 29.95 17.74 -5.84
C ARG A 619 30.99 16.65 -5.57
N TYR A 620 30.66 15.77 -4.64
CA TYR A 620 31.45 14.60 -4.25
C TYR A 620 30.50 13.47 -3.93
N THR A 621 30.96 12.23 -4.08
CA THR A 621 30.33 11.11 -3.39
C THR A 621 30.79 11.18 -1.93
N TYR A 622 29.87 11.45 -1.01
CA TYR A 622 30.14 11.48 0.43
C TYR A 622 29.81 10.12 1.04
N GLY A 623 30.66 9.63 1.94
CA GLY A 623 30.44 8.37 2.65
C GLY A 623 30.53 8.56 4.16
N ILE A 624 29.52 8.10 4.92
CA ILE A 624 29.56 7.98 6.38
C ILE A 624 29.75 6.52 6.74
N THR A 625 30.96 6.17 7.18
CA THR A 625 31.24 4.86 7.76
C THR A 625 30.92 4.88 9.24
N VAL A 626 30.18 3.87 9.71
CA VAL A 626 29.90 3.69 11.14
C VAL A 626 30.63 2.44 11.63
N ALA A 627 31.61 2.63 12.50
CA ALA A 627 32.35 1.54 13.12
C ALA A 627 31.48 0.77 14.13
N LEU A 628 31.91 -0.43 14.55
CA LEU A 628 31.17 -1.29 15.48
C LEU A 628 30.92 -0.65 16.87
N ASP A 629 31.76 0.32 17.26
CA ASP A 629 31.58 1.09 18.49
C ASP A 629 30.65 2.30 18.33
N GLY A 630 30.04 2.46 17.15
CA GLY A 630 29.16 3.57 16.79
C GLY A 630 29.90 4.85 16.38
N THR A 631 31.22 4.84 16.24
CA THR A 631 31.96 6.01 15.75
C THR A 631 31.65 6.28 14.28
N MET A 632 31.27 7.51 13.95
CA MET A 632 31.00 7.95 12.58
C MET A 632 32.20 8.68 11.98
N THR A 633 32.54 8.33 10.74
CA THR A 633 33.61 8.95 9.97
C THR A 633 33.11 9.39 8.59
N LEU A 634 33.36 10.65 8.23
CA LEU A 634 33.14 11.13 6.86
C LEU A 634 34.31 10.75 5.95
N SER A 635 33.97 10.34 4.74
CA SER A 635 34.84 10.28 3.58
C SER A 635 34.18 11.02 2.41
N TYR A 636 34.96 11.47 1.45
CA TYR A 636 34.44 12.03 0.21
C TYR A 636 35.37 11.67 -0.95
N ARG A 637 34.80 11.58 -2.15
CA ARG A 637 35.52 11.24 -3.38
C ARG A 637 35.03 12.09 -4.53
N ASP A 638 35.94 12.41 -5.45
CA ASP A 638 35.58 13.08 -6.69
C ASP A 638 34.54 12.25 -7.47
N ILE A 639 33.68 12.96 -8.18
CA ILE A 639 32.64 12.34 -8.98
C ILE A 639 33.29 11.59 -10.14
N ALA A 640 32.99 10.30 -10.23
CA ALA A 640 33.50 9.46 -11.29
C ALA A 640 32.78 9.77 -12.62
N GLY A 641 33.51 9.75 -13.74
CA GLY A 641 32.90 9.87 -15.07
C GLY A 641 32.86 11.28 -15.69
N TYR A 642 33.30 12.34 -15.01
CA TYR A 642 33.33 13.68 -15.60
C TYR A 642 34.37 13.85 -16.73
N ASP A 643 34.06 14.75 -17.68
CA ASP A 643 35.05 15.36 -18.58
C ASP A 643 35.71 16.55 -17.85
N ASP A 644 37.01 16.79 -18.08
CA ASP A 644 37.79 17.83 -17.41
C ASP A 644 37.22 19.24 -17.68
N GLU A 645 36.53 19.42 -18.80
CA GLU A 645 35.85 20.67 -19.18
C GLU A 645 34.73 21.07 -18.19
N TYR A 646 33.97 20.11 -17.65
CA TYR A 646 32.93 20.41 -16.66
C TYR A 646 33.49 20.66 -15.27
N LYS A 647 34.52 19.91 -14.85
CA LYS A 647 35.23 20.16 -13.58
C LYS A 647 35.71 21.62 -13.54
N THR A 648 36.25 22.10 -14.67
CA THR A 648 36.68 23.49 -14.85
C THR A 648 35.50 24.50 -14.87
N MET A 649 34.32 24.12 -15.37
CA MET A 649 33.14 24.99 -15.40
C MET A 649 32.41 25.11 -14.05
N VAL A 650 32.32 24.04 -13.27
CA VAL A 650 31.44 23.95 -12.09
C VAL A 650 32.21 23.84 -10.78
N LEU A 651 33.37 23.16 -10.72
CA LEU A 651 34.14 23.08 -9.49
C LEU A 651 35.02 24.33 -9.29
N ASP A 652 35.56 24.90 -10.36
CA ASP A 652 36.47 26.06 -10.28
C ASP A 652 35.77 27.42 -10.21
N LYS A 653 34.54 27.56 -10.76
CA LYS A 653 33.78 28.82 -10.72
C LYS A 653 33.01 29.03 -9.41
N PHE A 654 32.78 27.97 -8.64
CA PHE A 654 31.95 28.01 -7.44
C PHE A 654 32.81 27.75 -6.20
N ALA A 655 33.17 28.84 -5.51
CA ALA A 655 33.88 28.78 -4.23
C ALA A 655 33.22 27.73 -3.30
N PRO A 656 33.99 26.78 -2.74
CA PRO A 656 33.44 25.71 -1.91
C PRO A 656 32.67 26.28 -0.72
N PHE A 657 31.52 25.68 -0.39
CA PHE A 657 31.01 25.86 0.97
C PHE A 657 31.98 25.21 1.95
N HIS A 658 32.51 24.01 1.69
CA HIS A 658 33.69 23.49 2.38
C HIS A 658 34.31 22.37 1.52
N ALA A 659 35.58 22.51 1.13
CA ALA A 659 36.40 21.34 0.87
C ALA A 659 37.17 21.10 2.18
N PRO A 660 36.86 20.06 2.96
CA PRO A 660 37.80 19.64 4.00
C PRO A 660 39.15 19.40 3.31
N SER A 661 40.24 19.85 3.91
CA SER A 661 41.54 19.31 3.55
C SER A 661 41.46 17.79 3.73
N SER A 662 41.88 17.01 2.73
CA SER A 662 41.86 15.54 2.73
C SER A 662 42.01 14.92 4.11
N GLY A 663 41.03 14.10 4.52
CA GLY A 663 41.08 13.43 5.82
C GLY A 663 39.78 12.78 6.25
N VAL A 664 39.93 11.74 7.06
CA VAL A 664 38.90 11.18 7.94
C VAL A 664 38.60 12.23 9.01
N VAL A 665 37.40 12.79 9.00
CA VAL A 665 36.95 13.70 10.05
C VAL A 665 36.05 12.91 11.01
N PRO A 666 36.44 12.68 12.27
CA PRO A 666 35.56 12.13 13.27
C PRO A 666 34.41 13.11 13.53
N PHE A 667 33.17 12.66 13.40
CA PHE A 667 32.04 13.40 13.94
C PHE A 667 31.98 13.16 15.45
N LYS A 668 31.78 14.23 16.24
CA LYS A 668 31.52 14.11 17.67
C LYS A 668 30.03 14.03 17.92
#